data_AF-A0A2U9B5E3-F1
#
_entry.id   AF-A0A2U9B5E3-F1
#
_cell.length_a   1.000
_cell.length_b   1.000
_cell.length_c   1.000
_cell.angle_alpha   90.00
_cell.angle_beta   90.00
_cell.angle_gamma   90.00
#
_symmetry.space_group_name_H-M   'P 1'
#
loop_
_entity.id
_entity.type
_entity.pdbx_description
1 polymer ?
#
loop_
_entity_poly.entity_id
_entity_poly.type
_entity_poly.pdbx_seq_one_letter_code
_entity_poly.pdbx_strand_id
1 'polypeptide(L)'
;MSANTFLQQEMAMHMVQCQFALPLVLPKLSQWEASFLENMESWLLGAGKKIFATKEKALDAAIQKNLLIELKDEAREEVKTEVDKLKSKVEAHLMKDDLFKERTETVKPILMSKMDDLRERVTEETIQRLATLNENHCSSIQLQKFETLLETEQESKLHALVENSKSTKVLLQDEQLEEEFEGVWSKTLSTFDFRPSETDDITVRVTDILKQNLIRRGLQKHIKKISQKLTSNFQVYDEHFGYRSRLKHMFEDNNRLQRLEAQQLACSVIEEYHQSVADKSNLPADFSDSYITEMLENVEKALKDKSMEIKSAFEVDLKVYLCSSACQDFQKLHDRFAKDRELLTFITATKNTYLAKFIYQFRKSDQCQRVAQAFTSMVIKPTVLDYIYRPLGKCIVDEIQGKEQQYQSSHSFNRSLLEELMKEDRFESFLEYLLSYDSFRLRKIQETVVSHLSKSTNLEKWRQQRLGEIIGKIAAAVSETAEGTNGVLSDTKPLLERVCLILESDGDVDVTRASLDGPFFSITTEWDCLVTCLMELLAAMRLELAKEFSQNVDITELLHCLPIQPQHFLLNKVRGCDKQCPFCRAPCEAEGIGHEVHRALLHRPKDMLPYDLCSVSSCPESMIQGNTAQNKDTQNTYVACRDLQSFHPDRNIYTEELASQMSSAYWRYVLVRYNEKFAKEYKKKPAKIPEEWKKITAEEALDSLKEAFLAKQC
;
A
#
# COMPACT_ATOMS: atom_id res chain seq x y z
N MET A 1 -67.11 -6.37 29.14
CA MET A 1 -68.42 -6.91 29.58
C MET A 1 -68.72 -6.35 30.94
N SER A 2 -69.81 -5.59 31.08
CA SER A 2 -70.21 -4.90 32.30
C SER A 2 -70.59 -5.91 33.38
N ALA A 3 -69.74 -6.07 34.39
CA ALA A 3 -70.17 -6.69 35.64
C ALA A 3 -71.20 -5.76 36.28
N ASN A 4 -72.40 -6.29 36.48
CA ASN A 4 -73.57 -5.61 36.99
C ASN A 4 -73.24 -4.95 38.35
N THR A 5 -73.32 -3.62 38.45
CA THR A 5 -72.95 -2.82 39.65
C THR A 5 -73.69 -3.26 40.89
N PHE A 6 -74.90 -3.80 40.71
CA PHE A 6 -75.69 -4.43 41.77
C PHE A 6 -75.03 -5.71 42.30
N LEU A 7 -74.56 -6.59 41.41
CA LEU A 7 -73.86 -7.83 41.78
C LEU A 7 -72.54 -7.54 42.51
N GLN A 8 -71.82 -6.48 42.12
CA GLN A 8 -70.61 -6.03 42.83
C GLN A 8 -70.92 -5.50 44.24
N GLN A 9 -72.00 -4.73 44.41
CA GLN A 9 -72.45 -4.27 45.73
C GLN A 9 -72.93 -5.43 46.62
N GLU A 10 -73.62 -6.41 46.05
CA GLU A 10 -74.17 -7.55 46.79
C GLU A 10 -73.09 -8.59 47.14
N MET A 11 -72.13 -8.83 46.24
CA MET A 11 -70.90 -9.58 46.54
C MET A 11 -70.04 -8.88 47.59
N ALA A 12 -69.88 -7.55 47.52
CA ALA A 12 -69.17 -6.78 48.54
C ALA A 12 -69.88 -6.89 49.90
N MET A 13 -71.21 -6.80 49.94
CA MET A 13 -72.01 -6.94 51.16
C MET A 13 -71.93 -8.37 51.75
N HIS A 14 -72.02 -9.42 50.92
CA HIS A 14 -71.87 -10.81 51.36
C HIS A 14 -70.43 -11.17 51.76
N MET A 15 -69.40 -10.67 51.07
CA MET A 15 -67.99 -10.82 51.45
C MET A 15 -67.67 -10.12 52.76
N VAL A 16 -68.29 -8.95 53.00
CA VAL A 16 -68.27 -8.26 54.29
C VAL A 16 -68.97 -9.09 55.37
N GLN A 17 -70.08 -9.77 55.09
CA GLN A 17 -70.72 -10.68 56.06
C GLN A 17 -69.88 -11.94 56.35
N CYS A 18 -69.10 -12.45 55.38
CA CYS A 18 -68.28 -13.66 55.52
C CYS A 18 -66.85 -13.42 56.07
N GLN A 19 -66.59 -12.31 56.78
CA GLN A 19 -65.29 -11.97 57.37
C GLN A 19 -64.13 -11.63 56.40
N PHE A 20 -64.34 -11.52 55.09
CA PHE A 20 -63.26 -11.24 54.12
C PHE A 20 -63.26 -9.78 53.64
N ALA A 21 -62.52 -8.90 54.33
CA ALA A 21 -62.31 -7.49 53.92
C ALA A 21 -61.20 -7.31 52.85
N LEU A 22 -60.34 -8.31 52.69
CA LEU A 22 -59.17 -8.27 51.78
C LEU A 22 -59.52 -8.09 50.28
N PRO A 23 -60.54 -8.76 49.71
CA PRO A 23 -60.86 -8.69 48.27
C PRO A 23 -61.22 -7.30 47.75
N LEU A 24 -61.68 -6.40 48.61
CA LEU A 24 -62.10 -5.04 48.23
C LEU A 24 -60.92 -4.05 48.16
N VAL A 25 -59.81 -4.32 48.86
CA VAL A 25 -58.63 -3.45 48.90
C VAL A 25 -57.57 -3.85 47.85
N LEU A 26 -57.54 -5.14 47.49
CA LEU A 26 -56.53 -5.72 46.59
C LEU A 26 -56.41 -5.02 45.22
N PRO A 27 -57.50 -4.64 44.51
CA PRO A 27 -57.37 -4.01 43.19
C PRO A 27 -56.67 -2.64 43.24
N LYS A 28 -56.97 -1.82 44.25
CA LYS A 28 -56.33 -0.51 44.44
C LYS A 28 -54.89 -0.64 44.93
N LEU A 29 -54.63 -1.61 45.82
CA LEU A 29 -53.28 -1.92 46.26
C LEU A 29 -52.40 -2.32 45.07
N SER A 30 -52.91 -3.18 44.18
CA SER A 30 -52.20 -3.59 42.95
C SER A 30 -51.93 -2.40 42.02
N GLN A 31 -52.88 -1.47 41.87
CA GLN A 31 -52.66 -0.26 41.07
C GLN A 31 -51.57 0.64 41.67
N TRP A 32 -51.54 0.80 42.99
CA TRP A 32 -50.51 1.62 43.65
C TRP A 32 -49.15 0.94 43.67
N GLU A 33 -49.10 -0.37 43.83
CA GLU A 33 -47.88 -1.16 43.69
C GLU A 33 -47.29 -1.03 42.28
N ALA A 34 -48.13 -1.09 41.23
CA ALA A 34 -47.68 -0.87 39.85
C ALA A 34 -47.09 0.52 39.64
N SER A 35 -47.74 1.57 40.17
CA SER A 35 -47.23 2.95 40.09
C SER A 35 -45.91 3.14 40.85
N PHE A 36 -45.74 2.45 41.98
CA PHE A 36 -44.48 2.45 42.72
C PHE A 36 -43.36 1.78 41.90
N LEU A 37 -43.62 0.62 41.31
CA LEU A 37 -42.64 -0.08 40.48
C LEU A 37 -42.23 0.75 39.25
N GLU A 38 -43.18 1.47 38.62
CA GLU A 38 -42.90 2.39 37.52
C GLU A 38 -42.00 3.57 37.95
N ASN A 39 -42.23 4.12 39.15
CA ASN A 39 -41.35 5.16 39.71
C ASN A 39 -39.94 4.63 39.95
N MET A 40 -39.81 3.40 40.48
CA MET A 40 -38.50 2.78 40.69
C MET A 40 -37.77 2.47 39.37
N GLU A 41 -38.48 2.10 38.31
CA GLU A 41 -37.89 1.94 36.97
C GLU A 41 -37.38 3.27 36.42
N SER A 42 -38.15 4.34 36.56
CA SER A 42 -37.74 5.70 36.17
C SER A 42 -36.49 6.16 36.93
N TRP A 43 -36.46 5.90 38.24
CA TRP A 43 -35.29 6.19 39.08
C TRP A 43 -34.07 5.37 38.65
N LEU A 44 -34.22 4.06 38.43
CA LEU A 44 -33.16 3.16 37.94
C LEU A 44 -32.59 3.63 36.60
N LEU A 45 -33.44 4.09 35.67
CA LEU A 45 -32.98 4.66 34.40
C LEU A 45 -32.14 5.92 34.61
N GLY A 46 -32.55 6.77 35.56
CA GLY A 46 -31.79 7.95 35.97
C GLY A 46 -30.43 7.59 36.57
N ALA A 47 -30.38 6.63 37.48
CA ALA A 47 -29.15 6.11 38.08
C ALA A 47 -28.23 5.48 37.01
N GLY A 48 -28.80 4.72 36.07
CA GLY A 48 -28.07 4.17 34.93
C GLY A 48 -27.36 5.26 34.12
N LYS A 49 -28.02 6.39 33.83
CA LYS A 49 -27.39 7.53 33.15
C LYS A 49 -26.21 8.11 33.95
N LYS A 50 -26.31 8.17 35.29
CA LYS A 50 -25.19 8.61 36.15
C LYS A 50 -24.00 7.65 36.03
N ILE A 51 -24.25 6.34 36.04
CA ILE A 51 -23.23 5.30 35.86
C ILE A 51 -22.54 5.46 34.49
N PHE A 52 -23.31 5.51 33.40
CA PHE A 52 -22.75 5.62 32.03
C PHE A 52 -22.00 6.94 31.77
N ALA A 53 -22.31 8.00 32.52
CA ALA A 53 -21.62 9.29 32.40
C ALA A 53 -20.15 9.24 32.90
N THR A 54 -19.77 8.22 33.67
CA THR A 54 -18.40 8.06 34.18
C THR A 54 -17.37 7.75 33.09
N LYS A 55 -17.79 7.10 31.99
CA LYS A 55 -16.94 6.77 30.83
C LYS A 55 -15.64 6.07 31.26
N GLU A 56 -14.48 6.59 30.90
CA GLU A 56 -13.18 6.00 31.26
C GLU A 56 -12.92 5.95 32.78
N LYS A 57 -13.55 6.85 33.56
CA LYS A 57 -13.46 6.82 35.03
C LYS A 57 -14.15 5.59 35.62
N ALA A 58 -14.93 4.85 34.83
CA ALA A 58 -15.51 3.58 35.24
C ALA A 58 -14.45 2.53 35.62
N LEU A 59 -13.22 2.69 35.15
CA LEU A 59 -12.13 1.76 35.43
C LEU A 59 -11.33 2.10 36.69
N ASP A 60 -11.58 3.28 37.27
CA ASP A 60 -11.05 3.62 38.58
C ASP A 60 -11.90 2.92 39.65
N ALA A 61 -11.31 1.92 40.29
CA ALA A 61 -11.99 1.09 41.27
C ALA A 61 -12.53 1.91 42.46
N ALA A 62 -11.82 2.96 42.89
CA ALA A 62 -12.23 3.77 44.03
C ALA A 62 -13.39 4.70 43.65
N ILE A 63 -13.29 5.38 42.51
CA ILE A 63 -14.36 6.25 42.02
C ILE A 63 -15.65 5.45 41.80
N GLN A 64 -15.55 4.28 41.14
CA GLN A 64 -16.76 3.50 40.89
C GLN A 64 -17.34 2.82 42.12
N LYS A 65 -16.50 2.35 43.03
CA LYS A 65 -16.97 1.80 44.30
C LYS A 65 -17.75 2.86 45.08
N ASN A 66 -17.23 4.08 45.15
CA ASN A 66 -17.90 5.18 45.84
C ASN A 66 -19.23 5.54 45.18
N LEU A 67 -19.28 5.68 43.85
CA LEU A 67 -20.53 5.96 43.14
C LEU A 67 -21.57 4.85 43.35
N LEU A 68 -21.15 3.59 43.32
CA LEU A 68 -22.07 2.47 43.53
C LEU A 68 -22.60 2.43 44.98
N ILE A 69 -21.78 2.78 45.98
CA ILE A 69 -22.23 2.92 47.37
C ILE A 69 -23.27 4.04 47.48
N GLU A 70 -22.96 5.22 46.94
CA GLU A 70 -23.88 6.37 46.94
C GLU A 70 -25.22 6.03 46.28
N LEU A 71 -25.21 5.37 45.13
CA LEU A 71 -26.43 4.97 44.42
C LEU A 71 -27.22 3.89 45.17
N LYS A 72 -26.54 2.96 45.87
CA LYS A 72 -27.21 1.96 46.71
C LYS A 72 -27.90 2.61 47.90
N ASP A 73 -27.29 3.62 48.50
CA ASP A 73 -27.89 4.38 49.60
C ASP A 73 -29.06 5.25 49.10
N GLU A 74 -28.92 5.92 47.96
CA GLU A 74 -30.00 6.66 47.29
C GLU A 74 -31.19 5.74 46.96
N ALA A 75 -30.93 4.53 46.46
CA ALA A 75 -31.97 3.53 46.19
C ALA A 75 -32.74 3.12 47.45
N ARG A 76 -32.05 2.90 48.57
CA ARG A 76 -32.69 2.54 49.86
C ARG A 76 -33.64 3.64 50.34
N GLU A 77 -33.22 4.90 50.26
CA GLU A 77 -34.06 6.03 50.67
C GLU A 77 -35.20 6.31 49.69
N GLU A 78 -35.00 6.13 48.38
CA GLU A 78 -36.08 6.30 47.39
C GLU A 78 -37.16 5.21 47.56
N VAL A 79 -36.77 3.93 47.67
CA VAL A 79 -37.71 2.82 47.89
C VAL A 79 -38.50 3.03 49.18
N LYS A 80 -37.82 3.45 50.26
CA LYS A 80 -38.46 3.77 51.53
C LYS A 80 -39.48 4.91 51.39
N THR A 81 -39.10 5.99 50.71
CA THR A 81 -39.96 7.15 50.46
C THR A 81 -41.22 6.76 49.67
N GLU A 82 -41.08 5.95 48.63
CA GLU A 82 -42.22 5.47 47.84
C GLU A 82 -43.11 4.49 48.61
N VAL A 83 -42.52 3.59 49.40
CA VAL A 83 -43.29 2.68 50.27
C VAL A 83 -44.02 3.46 51.37
N ASP A 84 -43.45 4.51 51.93
CA ASP A 84 -44.12 5.35 52.93
C ASP A 84 -45.30 6.14 52.30
N LYS A 85 -45.17 6.60 51.04
CA LYS A 85 -46.30 7.13 50.26
C LYS A 85 -47.39 6.08 50.05
N LEU A 86 -47.01 4.83 49.75
CA LEU A 86 -47.94 3.71 49.59
C LEU A 86 -48.67 3.37 50.90
N LYS A 87 -47.94 3.31 52.03
CA LYS A 87 -48.50 3.13 53.39
C LYS A 87 -49.53 4.21 53.69
N SER A 88 -49.19 5.47 53.43
CA SER A 88 -50.08 6.61 53.65
C SER A 88 -51.36 6.53 52.80
N LYS A 89 -51.25 6.13 51.52
CA LYS A 89 -52.41 5.91 50.62
C LYS A 89 -53.32 4.80 51.12
N VAL A 90 -52.75 3.69 51.60
CA VAL A 90 -53.51 2.58 52.16
C VAL A 90 -54.20 2.97 53.46
N GLU A 91 -53.52 3.65 54.38
CA GLU A 91 -54.13 4.15 55.60
C GLU A 91 -55.29 5.12 55.30
N ALA A 92 -55.08 6.09 54.41
CA ALA A 92 -56.13 7.03 54.02
C ALA A 92 -57.33 6.32 53.36
N HIS A 93 -57.11 5.22 52.65
CA HIS A 93 -58.20 4.46 52.04
C HIS A 93 -58.98 3.63 53.05
N LEU A 94 -58.29 2.99 54.01
CA LEU A 94 -58.92 2.24 55.10
C LEU A 94 -59.77 3.15 56.01
N MET A 95 -59.43 4.44 56.11
CA MET A 95 -60.17 5.42 56.92
C MET A 95 -61.39 6.04 56.22
N LYS A 96 -61.57 5.84 54.90
CA LYS A 96 -62.65 6.48 54.12
C LYS A 96 -63.98 5.73 54.10
N ASP A 97 -63.99 4.43 54.37
CA ASP A 97 -65.21 3.62 54.35
C ASP A 97 -65.63 3.23 55.77
N ASP A 98 -66.82 3.69 56.21
CA ASP A 98 -67.38 3.37 57.54
C ASP A 98 -67.59 1.86 57.76
N LEU A 99 -67.65 1.06 56.68
CA LEU A 99 -67.76 -0.40 56.71
C LEU A 99 -66.49 -1.13 57.21
N PHE A 100 -65.32 -0.48 57.20
CA PHE A 100 -64.06 -1.12 57.57
C PHE A 100 -63.61 -0.79 59.00
N LYS A 101 -64.22 0.18 59.68
CA LYS A 101 -63.79 0.67 61.02
C LYS A 101 -63.57 -0.44 62.06
N GLU A 102 -64.47 -1.43 62.16
CA GLU A 102 -64.34 -2.56 63.10
C GLU A 102 -63.30 -3.60 62.69
N ARG A 103 -62.87 -3.64 61.41
CA ARG A 103 -61.94 -4.66 60.87
C ARG A 103 -60.58 -4.11 60.43
N THR A 104 -60.43 -2.79 60.46
CA THR A 104 -59.17 -2.08 60.22
C THR A 104 -58.07 -2.57 61.17
N GLU A 105 -58.41 -2.89 62.42
CA GLU A 105 -57.44 -3.40 63.41
C GLU A 105 -56.83 -4.75 63.02
N THR A 106 -57.56 -5.62 62.31
CA THR A 106 -57.08 -6.95 61.90
C THR A 106 -56.37 -6.93 60.53
N VAL A 107 -56.84 -6.09 59.60
CA VAL A 107 -56.32 -6.06 58.22
C VAL A 107 -55.10 -5.13 58.07
N LYS A 108 -55.04 -4.04 58.85
CA LYS A 108 -53.94 -3.06 58.79
C LYS A 108 -52.57 -3.71 59.04
N PRO A 109 -52.34 -4.53 60.09
CA PRO A 109 -51.03 -5.15 60.32
C PRO A 109 -50.57 -6.03 59.16
N ILE A 110 -51.50 -6.77 58.54
CA ILE A 110 -51.22 -7.66 57.39
C ILE A 110 -50.77 -6.85 56.18
N LEU A 111 -51.45 -5.74 55.88
CA LEU A 111 -51.09 -4.87 54.75
C LEU A 111 -49.76 -4.15 54.99
N MET A 112 -49.49 -3.70 56.22
CA MET A 112 -48.22 -3.07 56.58
C MET A 112 -47.06 -4.05 56.46
N SER A 113 -47.22 -5.28 56.96
CA SER A 113 -46.24 -6.36 56.80
C SER A 113 -45.94 -6.62 55.32
N LYS A 114 -46.96 -6.71 54.46
CA LYS A 114 -46.75 -6.89 53.01
C LYS A 114 -45.97 -5.75 52.36
N MET A 115 -46.14 -4.52 52.84
CA MET A 115 -45.37 -3.37 52.34
C MET A 115 -43.94 -3.38 52.83
N ASP A 116 -43.69 -3.86 54.05
CA ASP A 116 -42.34 -4.06 54.56
C ASP A 116 -41.62 -5.17 53.75
N ASP A 117 -42.32 -6.26 53.42
CA ASP A 117 -41.81 -7.31 52.52
C ASP A 117 -41.54 -6.76 51.11
N LEU A 118 -42.46 -5.95 50.57
CA LEU A 118 -42.29 -5.31 49.26
C LEU A 118 -41.09 -4.36 49.25
N ARG A 119 -40.90 -3.57 50.32
CA ARG A 119 -39.73 -2.70 50.49
C ARG A 119 -38.44 -3.49 50.43
N GLU A 120 -38.35 -4.59 51.19
CA GLU A 120 -37.15 -5.43 51.23
C GLU A 120 -36.86 -6.04 49.85
N ARG A 121 -37.86 -6.65 49.21
CA ARG A 121 -37.71 -7.26 47.88
C ARG A 121 -37.28 -6.26 46.81
N VAL A 122 -37.95 -5.10 46.72
CA VAL A 122 -37.64 -4.10 45.69
C VAL A 122 -36.30 -3.42 45.97
N THR A 123 -35.93 -3.23 47.25
CA THR A 123 -34.58 -2.73 47.60
C THR A 123 -33.51 -3.69 47.11
N GLU A 124 -33.64 -4.99 47.40
CA GLU A 124 -32.67 -6.00 46.99
C GLU A 124 -32.58 -6.11 45.46
N GLU A 125 -33.72 -6.15 44.77
CA GLU A 125 -33.76 -6.18 43.31
C GLU A 125 -33.12 -4.94 42.68
N THR A 126 -33.43 -3.74 43.19
CA THR A 126 -32.88 -2.47 42.70
C THR A 126 -31.36 -2.43 42.90
N ILE A 127 -30.87 -2.83 44.07
CA ILE A 127 -29.44 -2.90 44.37
C ILE A 127 -28.72 -3.90 43.46
N GLN A 128 -29.32 -5.07 43.22
CA GLN A 128 -28.77 -6.08 42.32
C GLN A 128 -28.71 -5.56 40.89
N ARG A 129 -29.77 -4.92 40.40
CA ARG A 129 -29.82 -4.32 39.06
C ARG A 129 -28.79 -3.20 38.89
N LEU A 130 -28.58 -2.36 39.91
CA LEU A 130 -27.52 -1.35 39.91
C LEU A 130 -26.14 -1.99 39.81
N ALA A 131 -25.88 -3.05 40.56
CA ALA A 131 -24.61 -3.78 40.50
C ALA A 131 -24.37 -4.36 39.10
N THR A 132 -25.38 -5.02 38.51
CA THR A 132 -25.30 -5.56 37.15
C THR A 132 -25.09 -4.46 36.11
N LEU A 133 -25.81 -3.34 36.19
CA LEU A 133 -25.65 -2.22 35.26
C LEU A 133 -24.24 -1.63 35.33
N ASN A 134 -23.71 -1.47 36.54
CA ASN A 134 -22.35 -0.98 36.76
C ASN A 134 -21.30 -1.94 36.19
N GLU A 135 -21.47 -3.25 36.44
CA GLU A 135 -20.52 -4.26 35.95
C GLU A 135 -20.52 -4.36 34.43
N ASN A 136 -21.70 -4.31 33.81
CA ASN A 136 -21.85 -4.25 32.35
C ASN A 136 -21.19 -3.00 31.76
N HIS A 137 -21.34 -1.84 32.42
CA HIS A 137 -20.70 -0.61 31.97
C HIS A 137 -19.17 -0.73 32.00
N CYS A 138 -18.60 -1.18 33.11
CA CYS A 138 -17.17 -1.35 33.25
C CYS A 138 -16.60 -2.37 32.24
N SER A 139 -17.29 -3.50 32.05
CA SER A 139 -16.92 -4.52 31.06
C SER A 139 -16.94 -3.98 29.64
N SER A 140 -17.95 -3.16 29.30
CA SER A 140 -18.04 -2.51 28.00
C SER A 140 -16.89 -1.52 27.74
N ILE A 141 -16.49 -0.74 28.75
CA ILE A 141 -15.35 0.18 28.64
C ILE A 141 -14.01 -0.59 28.53
N GLN A 142 -13.84 -1.69 29.27
CA GLN A 142 -12.69 -2.58 29.12
C GLN A 142 -12.61 -3.18 27.71
N LEU A 143 -13.73 -3.68 27.19
CA LEU A 143 -13.79 -4.23 25.83
C LEU A 143 -13.37 -3.19 24.79
N GLN A 144 -13.90 -1.97 24.87
CA GLN A 144 -13.51 -0.88 23.95
C GLN A 144 -12.01 -0.58 24.00
N LYS A 145 -11.41 -0.59 25.20
CA LYS A 145 -9.95 -0.41 25.34
C LYS A 145 -9.17 -1.55 24.69
N PHE A 146 -9.61 -2.80 24.89
CA PHE A 146 -9.00 -3.96 24.27
C PHE A 146 -9.09 -3.89 22.74
N GLU A 147 -10.28 -3.59 22.20
CA GLU A 147 -10.50 -3.44 20.76
C GLU A 147 -9.61 -2.35 20.16
N THR A 148 -9.50 -1.20 20.83
CA THR A 148 -8.62 -0.10 20.38
C THR A 148 -7.15 -0.53 20.33
N LEU A 149 -6.69 -1.26 21.34
CA LEU A 149 -5.32 -1.75 21.39
C LEU A 149 -5.06 -2.80 20.30
N LEU A 150 -6.02 -3.73 20.12
CA LEU A 150 -5.94 -4.76 19.09
C LEU A 150 -5.93 -4.13 17.69
N GLU A 151 -6.82 -3.17 17.40
CA GLU A 151 -6.88 -2.48 16.11
C GLU A 151 -5.55 -1.77 15.80
N THR A 152 -4.95 -1.09 16.79
CA THR A 152 -3.66 -0.41 16.62
C THR A 152 -2.54 -1.40 16.26
N GLU A 153 -2.46 -2.53 16.97
CA GLU A 153 -1.44 -3.57 16.71
C GLU A 153 -1.69 -4.28 15.36
N GLN A 154 -2.95 -4.54 15.02
CA GLN A 154 -3.35 -5.11 13.73
C GLN A 154 -2.99 -4.19 12.57
N GLU A 155 -3.31 -2.89 12.64
CA GLU A 155 -2.98 -1.91 11.60
C GLU A 155 -1.47 -1.83 11.36
N SER A 156 -0.68 -1.78 12.45
CA SER A 156 0.78 -1.80 12.35
C SER A 156 1.29 -3.06 11.66
N LYS A 157 0.74 -4.23 12.02
CA LYS A 157 1.13 -5.50 11.41
C LYS A 157 0.70 -5.61 9.95
N LEU A 158 -0.52 -5.20 9.61
CA LEU A 158 -1.04 -5.15 8.25
C LEU A 158 -0.15 -4.30 7.35
N HIS A 159 0.22 -3.10 7.81
CA HIS A 159 1.13 -2.22 7.07
C HIS A 159 2.48 -2.91 6.79
N ALA A 160 3.07 -3.56 7.80
CA ALA A 160 4.33 -4.27 7.65
C ALA A 160 4.24 -5.46 6.64
N LEU A 161 3.14 -6.21 6.67
CA LEU A 161 2.90 -7.32 5.75
C LEU A 161 2.73 -6.84 4.31
N VAL A 162 1.98 -5.75 4.10
CA VAL A 162 1.78 -5.14 2.77
C VAL A 162 3.11 -4.62 2.22
N GLU A 163 3.94 -3.94 3.02
CA GLU A 163 5.27 -3.49 2.58
C GLU A 163 6.21 -4.66 2.22
N ASN A 164 6.13 -5.75 2.98
CA ASN A 164 6.91 -6.95 2.68
C ASN A 164 6.41 -7.63 1.38
N SER A 165 5.09 -7.68 1.14
CA SER A 165 4.54 -8.24 -0.10
C SER A 165 4.94 -7.40 -1.32
N LYS A 166 4.96 -6.06 -1.19
CA LYS A 166 5.49 -5.14 -2.22
C LYS A 166 6.94 -5.49 -2.60
N SER A 167 7.78 -5.76 -1.61
CA SER A 167 9.22 -6.00 -1.79
C SER A 167 9.55 -7.39 -2.33
N THR A 168 8.87 -8.42 -1.82
CA THR A 168 9.17 -9.83 -2.13
C THR A 168 8.35 -10.39 -3.30
N LYS A 169 7.24 -9.75 -3.67
CA LYS A 169 6.26 -10.21 -4.67
C LYS A 169 5.65 -11.59 -4.37
N VAL A 170 5.77 -12.09 -3.14
CA VAL A 170 5.24 -13.39 -2.72
C VAL A 170 3.76 -13.24 -2.34
N LEU A 171 2.95 -14.24 -2.69
CA LEU A 171 1.59 -14.38 -2.20
C LEU A 171 1.63 -15.07 -0.82
N LEU A 172 1.31 -14.33 0.24
CA LEU A 172 1.14 -14.93 1.57
C LEU A 172 -0.07 -15.86 1.56
N GLN A 173 0.08 -17.06 2.12
CA GLN A 173 -1.03 -18.00 2.31
C GLN A 173 -1.81 -17.67 3.60
N ASP A 174 -3.04 -18.18 3.73
CA ASP A 174 -3.87 -17.89 4.89
C ASP A 174 -3.23 -18.39 6.19
N GLU A 175 -2.54 -19.55 6.16
CA GLU A 175 -1.85 -20.10 7.35
C GLU A 175 -0.75 -19.16 7.86
N GLN A 176 -0.07 -18.43 6.97
CA GLN A 176 0.94 -17.46 7.36
C GLN A 176 0.31 -16.20 7.97
N LEU A 177 -0.85 -15.78 7.45
CA LEU A 177 -1.60 -14.65 8.02
C LEU A 177 -2.18 -14.99 9.39
N GLU A 178 -2.61 -16.24 9.58
CA GLU A 178 -3.06 -16.78 10.87
C GLU A 178 -1.94 -16.76 11.91
N GLU A 179 -0.73 -17.22 11.55
CA GLU A 179 0.44 -17.17 12.45
C GLU A 179 0.79 -15.73 12.85
N GLU A 180 0.76 -14.81 11.88
CA GLU A 180 1.05 -13.40 12.15
C GLU A 180 -0.02 -12.73 13.01
N PHE A 181 -1.29 -13.07 12.81
CA PHE A 181 -2.38 -12.64 13.68
C PHE A 181 -2.26 -13.24 15.08
N GLU A 182 -1.86 -14.51 15.22
CA GLU A 182 -1.67 -15.16 16.51
C GLU A 182 -0.61 -14.45 17.35
N GLY A 183 0.47 -14.00 16.70
CA GLY A 183 1.51 -13.18 17.31
C GLY A 183 0.97 -11.85 17.84
N VAL A 184 0.19 -11.12 17.04
CA VAL A 184 -0.47 -9.87 17.44
C VAL A 184 -1.42 -10.13 18.60
N TRP A 185 -2.32 -11.12 18.46
CA TRP A 185 -3.32 -11.48 19.46
C TRP A 185 -2.71 -11.81 20.81
N SER A 186 -1.69 -12.69 20.82
CA SER A 186 -0.99 -13.10 22.04
C SER A 186 -0.28 -11.91 22.70
N LYS A 187 0.39 -11.07 21.90
CA LYS A 187 1.03 -9.85 22.39
C LYS A 187 0.01 -8.92 23.04
N THR A 188 -1.09 -8.58 22.36
CA THR A 188 -2.15 -7.71 22.84
C THR A 188 -2.78 -8.24 24.14
N LEU A 189 -3.13 -9.52 24.21
CA LEU A 189 -3.67 -10.11 25.45
C LEU A 189 -2.66 -10.10 26.59
N SER A 190 -1.38 -10.32 26.28
CA SER A 190 -0.32 -10.33 27.30
C SER A 190 -0.04 -8.95 27.90
N THR A 191 -0.21 -7.88 27.11
CA THR A 191 0.04 -6.50 27.54
C THR A 191 -1.21 -5.79 28.06
N PHE A 192 -2.40 -6.33 27.82
CA PHE A 192 -3.66 -5.73 28.26
C PHE A 192 -3.89 -5.92 29.76
N ASP A 193 -4.10 -4.80 30.46
CA ASP A 193 -4.38 -4.75 31.89
C ASP A 193 -5.89 -4.84 32.16
N PHE A 194 -6.35 -6.04 32.55
CA PHE A 194 -7.70 -6.29 33.03
C PHE A 194 -7.93 -5.69 34.42
N ARG A 195 -9.20 -5.53 34.82
CA ARG A 195 -9.53 -5.02 36.15
C ARG A 195 -9.16 -6.06 37.22
N PRO A 196 -8.37 -5.67 38.23
CA PRO A 196 -8.12 -6.54 39.37
C PRO A 196 -9.41 -6.72 40.20
N SER A 197 -9.65 -7.94 40.68
CA SER A 197 -10.78 -8.21 41.57
C SER A 197 -10.58 -7.65 42.98
N GLU A 198 -11.67 -7.49 43.72
CA GLU A 198 -11.60 -7.29 45.17
C GLU A 198 -11.30 -8.65 45.83
N THR A 199 -10.02 -8.93 46.08
CA THR A 199 -9.52 -9.83 47.14
C THR A 199 -10.25 -11.18 47.32
N ASP A 200 -10.47 -11.94 46.25
CA ASP A 200 -10.77 -13.36 46.40
C ASP A 200 -9.45 -14.09 46.69
N ASP A 201 -9.18 -14.32 47.98
CA ASP A 201 -8.03 -15.10 48.43
C ASP A 201 -8.24 -16.58 48.05
N ILE A 202 -7.51 -17.05 47.04
CA ILE A 202 -7.60 -18.44 46.58
C ILE A 202 -7.07 -19.42 47.64
N THR A 203 -6.36 -18.95 48.66
CA THR A 203 -5.77 -19.78 49.71
C THR A 203 -6.80 -20.67 50.39
N VAL A 204 -8.02 -20.18 50.60
CA VAL A 204 -9.09 -20.99 51.21
C VAL A 204 -9.47 -22.16 50.30
N ARG A 205 -9.65 -21.91 49.00
CA ARG A 205 -9.96 -22.95 48.00
C ARG A 205 -8.84 -23.98 47.88
N VAL A 206 -7.59 -23.51 47.76
CA VAL A 206 -6.41 -24.39 47.67
C VAL A 206 -6.28 -25.25 48.93
N THR A 207 -6.50 -24.66 50.11
CA THR A 207 -6.47 -25.35 51.41
C THR A 207 -7.53 -26.45 51.48
N ASP A 208 -8.75 -26.17 51.01
CA ASP A 208 -9.82 -27.16 50.98
C ASP A 208 -9.53 -28.31 50.01
N ILE A 209 -8.99 -28.03 48.81
CA ILE A 209 -8.56 -29.06 47.85
C ILE A 209 -7.48 -29.95 48.47
N LEU A 210 -6.46 -29.36 49.10
CA LEU A 210 -5.41 -30.12 49.80
C LEU A 210 -5.99 -30.98 50.92
N LYS A 211 -6.88 -30.43 51.75
CA LYS A 211 -7.53 -31.16 52.84
C LYS A 211 -8.32 -32.36 52.33
N GLN A 212 -9.09 -32.18 51.26
CA GLN A 212 -9.83 -33.27 50.63
C GLN A 212 -8.91 -34.34 50.04
N ASN A 213 -7.81 -33.94 49.38
CA ASN A 213 -6.80 -34.87 48.88
C ASN A 213 -6.17 -35.70 50.02
N LEU A 214 -5.77 -35.07 51.13
CA LEU A 214 -5.20 -35.77 52.28
C LEU A 214 -6.18 -36.78 52.92
N ILE A 215 -7.48 -36.44 52.98
CA ILE A 215 -8.52 -37.36 53.46
C ILE A 215 -8.63 -38.58 52.54
N ARG A 216 -8.70 -38.37 51.22
CA ARG A 216 -8.77 -39.46 50.22
C ARG A 216 -7.56 -40.39 50.30
N ARG A 217 -6.38 -39.86 50.64
CA ARG A 217 -5.12 -40.61 50.81
C ARG A 217 -5.00 -41.32 52.17
N GLY A 218 -5.96 -41.16 53.09
CA GLY A 218 -5.88 -41.71 54.45
C GLY A 218 -4.84 -41.01 55.35
N LEU A 219 -4.49 -39.76 55.02
CA LEU A 219 -3.46 -38.96 55.70
C LEU A 219 -4.06 -37.98 56.71
N GLN A 220 -5.31 -38.18 57.16
CA GLN A 220 -6.03 -37.23 58.01
C GLN A 220 -5.31 -36.82 59.30
N LYS A 221 -4.43 -37.68 59.82
CA LYS A 221 -3.62 -37.39 61.02
C LYS A 221 -2.70 -36.17 60.86
N HIS A 222 -2.41 -35.76 59.63
CA HIS A 222 -1.51 -34.65 59.31
C HIS A 222 -2.22 -33.35 58.92
N ILE A 223 -3.56 -33.28 58.97
CA ILE A 223 -4.34 -32.07 58.58
C ILE A 223 -3.87 -30.82 59.34
N LYS A 224 -3.39 -30.97 60.57
CA LYS A 224 -2.84 -29.85 61.37
C LYS A 224 -1.60 -29.18 60.75
N LYS A 225 -0.91 -29.84 59.80
CA LYS A 225 0.24 -29.29 59.09
C LYS A 225 -0.14 -28.29 58.00
N ILE A 226 -1.39 -28.27 57.54
CA ILE A 226 -1.86 -27.38 56.46
C ILE A 226 -1.74 -25.89 56.86
N SER A 227 -1.84 -25.57 58.16
CA SER A 227 -1.72 -24.21 58.68
C SER A 227 -0.27 -23.74 58.87
N GLN A 228 0.74 -24.57 58.57
CA GLN A 228 2.14 -24.17 58.65
C GLN A 228 2.55 -23.46 57.35
N LYS A 229 2.73 -22.13 57.40
CA LYS A 229 3.34 -21.37 56.30
C LYS A 229 4.79 -21.82 56.11
N LEU A 230 5.08 -22.43 54.97
CA LEU A 230 6.44 -22.77 54.54
C LEU A 230 6.91 -21.75 53.49
N THR A 231 7.93 -20.97 53.83
CA THR A 231 8.49 -19.90 52.97
C THR A 231 9.94 -20.16 52.51
N SER A 232 10.54 -21.28 52.91
CA SER A 232 11.90 -21.68 52.51
C SER A 232 11.88 -22.82 51.49
N ASN A 233 12.97 -22.97 50.72
CA ASN A 233 13.16 -24.08 49.79
C ASN A 233 12.87 -25.43 50.47
N PHE A 234 12.17 -26.32 49.76
CA PHE A 234 11.85 -27.64 50.28
C PHE A 234 13.11 -28.46 50.54
N GLN A 235 13.31 -28.87 51.78
CA GLN A 235 14.44 -29.69 52.20
C GLN A 235 13.97 -30.98 52.87
N VAL A 236 14.67 -32.06 52.54
CA VAL A 236 14.40 -33.38 53.09
C VAL A 236 15.20 -33.61 54.38
N TYR A 237 14.48 -33.88 55.47
CA TYR A 237 15.03 -34.08 56.82
C TYR A 237 14.90 -35.52 57.28
N ASP A 238 15.63 -35.89 58.34
CA ASP A 238 15.58 -37.23 58.92
C ASP A 238 14.17 -37.62 59.41
N GLU A 239 13.32 -36.65 59.73
CA GLU A 239 11.93 -36.85 60.17
C GLU A 239 11.05 -37.47 59.08
N HIS A 240 11.45 -37.31 57.81
CA HIS A 240 10.82 -37.94 56.64
C HIS A 240 11.10 -39.44 56.54
N PHE A 241 11.98 -39.99 57.38
CA PHE A 241 12.38 -41.40 57.34
C PHE A 241 12.13 -42.12 58.66
N GLY A 242 11.93 -43.43 58.58
CA GLY A 242 11.68 -44.33 59.70
C GLY A 242 12.93 -44.99 60.27
N TYR A 243 14.04 -44.27 60.40
CA TYR A 243 15.29 -44.85 60.91
C TYR A 243 15.08 -45.50 62.29
N ARG A 244 15.51 -46.76 62.46
CA ARG A 244 15.57 -47.37 63.79
C ARG A 244 16.62 -46.62 64.60
N SER A 245 16.18 -45.90 65.63
CA SER A 245 17.02 -45.00 66.45
C SER A 245 18.27 -45.65 67.07
N ARG A 246 18.31 -46.98 67.20
CA ARG A 246 19.47 -47.74 67.70
C ARG A 246 20.54 -48.07 66.65
N LEU A 247 20.27 -47.89 65.36
CA LEU A 247 21.15 -48.28 64.24
C LEU A 247 21.51 -47.10 63.32
N LYS A 248 21.14 -45.87 63.70
CA LYS A 248 21.27 -44.67 62.86
C LYS A 248 22.72 -44.44 62.38
N HIS A 249 23.70 -44.66 63.25
CA HIS A 249 25.13 -44.52 62.96
C HIS A 249 25.73 -45.67 62.12
N MET A 250 25.07 -46.83 62.05
CA MET A 250 25.58 -47.99 61.30
C MET A 250 25.25 -47.95 59.80
N PHE A 251 24.32 -47.10 59.39
CA PHE A 251 23.84 -46.99 58.00
C PHE A 251 23.87 -45.53 57.51
N GLU A 252 24.79 -44.71 58.02
CA GLU A 252 24.86 -43.28 57.68
C GLU A 252 24.95 -43.02 56.16
N ASP A 253 25.75 -43.79 55.43
CA ASP A 253 25.89 -43.66 53.98
C ASP A 253 24.59 -44.04 53.23
N ASN A 254 23.92 -45.12 53.64
CA ASN A 254 22.63 -45.52 53.05
C ASN A 254 21.52 -44.51 53.35
N ASN A 255 21.48 -43.99 54.59
CA ASN A 255 20.54 -42.96 55.00
C ASN A 255 20.80 -41.65 54.23
N ARG A 256 22.07 -41.31 53.98
CA ARG A 256 22.46 -40.17 53.16
C ARG A 256 22.03 -40.34 51.70
N LEU A 257 22.19 -41.55 51.14
CA LEU A 257 21.77 -41.86 49.77
C LEU A 257 20.24 -41.78 49.62
N GLN A 258 19.47 -42.39 50.53
CA GLN A 258 18.01 -42.29 50.53
C GLN A 258 17.53 -40.83 50.65
N ARG A 259 18.20 -40.01 51.49
CA ARG A 259 17.92 -38.58 51.57
C ARG A 259 18.19 -37.84 50.26
N LEU A 260 19.31 -38.15 49.60
CA LEU A 260 19.66 -37.54 48.32
C LEU A 260 18.65 -37.91 47.24
N GLU A 261 18.25 -39.19 47.16
CA GLU A 261 17.25 -39.67 46.21
C GLU A 261 15.87 -39.05 46.44
N ALA A 262 15.47 -38.86 47.70
CA ALA A 262 14.20 -38.24 48.05
C ALA A 262 14.23 -36.73 47.75
N GLN A 263 15.36 -36.07 47.98
CA GLN A 263 15.56 -34.67 47.59
C GLN A 263 15.53 -34.52 46.07
N GLN A 264 16.17 -35.42 45.31
CA GLN A 264 16.11 -35.43 43.84
C GLN A 264 14.68 -35.63 43.33
N LEU A 265 13.91 -36.54 43.94
CA LEU A 265 12.51 -36.73 43.60
C LEU A 265 11.69 -35.45 43.85
N ALA A 266 11.86 -34.83 45.02
CA ALA A 266 11.19 -33.58 45.34
C ALA A 266 11.58 -32.45 44.37
N CYS A 267 12.87 -32.31 44.04
CA CYS A 267 13.34 -31.34 43.05
C CYS A 267 12.70 -31.57 41.68
N SER A 268 12.66 -32.82 41.19
CA SER A 268 12.00 -33.16 39.92
C SER A 268 10.52 -32.76 39.90
N VAL A 269 9.78 -33.06 40.98
CA VAL A 269 8.36 -32.70 41.09
C VAL A 269 8.17 -31.18 41.15
N ILE A 270 9.07 -30.47 41.83
CA ILE A 270 9.05 -29.00 41.92
C ILE A 270 9.37 -28.37 40.56
N GLU A 271 10.31 -28.93 39.79
CA GLU A 271 10.63 -28.49 38.42
C GLU A 271 9.44 -28.70 37.47
N GLU A 272 8.80 -29.87 37.51
CA GLU A 272 7.56 -30.14 36.75
C GLU A 272 6.44 -29.18 37.12
N TYR A 273 6.27 -28.88 38.42
CA TYR A 273 5.34 -27.87 38.90
C TYR A 273 5.64 -26.48 38.32
N HIS A 274 6.89 -26.02 38.40
CA HIS A 274 7.26 -24.71 37.86
C HIS A 274 7.06 -24.61 36.35
N GLN A 275 7.35 -25.68 35.60
CA GLN A 275 7.04 -25.73 34.17
C GLN A 275 5.53 -25.63 33.92
N SER A 276 4.72 -26.38 34.68
CA SER A 276 3.26 -26.29 34.59
C SER A 276 2.75 -24.89 34.91
N VAL A 277 3.26 -24.23 35.95
CA VAL A 277 2.89 -22.85 36.30
C VAL A 277 3.23 -21.90 35.16
N ALA A 278 4.42 -22.02 34.57
CA ALA A 278 4.81 -21.18 33.44
C ALA A 278 3.86 -21.38 32.24
N ASP A 279 3.56 -22.63 31.89
CA ASP A 279 2.66 -22.98 30.79
C ASP A 279 1.25 -22.42 31.03
N LYS A 280 0.68 -22.60 32.23
CA LYS A 280 -0.65 -22.09 32.57
C LYS A 280 -0.68 -20.56 32.67
N SER A 281 0.40 -19.92 33.12
CA SER A 281 0.50 -18.45 33.22
C SER A 281 0.58 -17.77 31.85
N ASN A 282 1.02 -18.50 30.82
CA ASN A 282 1.02 -18.05 29.43
C ASN A 282 -0.35 -18.22 28.75
N LEU A 283 -1.26 -19.01 29.34
CA LEU A 283 -2.62 -19.13 28.81
C LEU A 283 -3.45 -17.90 29.19
N PRO A 284 -4.29 -17.39 28.28
CA PRO A 284 -5.23 -16.32 28.58
C PRO A 284 -6.44 -16.89 29.33
N ALA A 285 -6.23 -17.39 30.55
CA ALA A 285 -7.24 -18.02 31.37
C ALA A 285 -7.03 -17.74 32.87
N ASP A 286 -8.14 -17.62 33.60
CA ASP A 286 -8.16 -17.51 35.05
C ASP A 286 -7.70 -18.82 35.73
N PHE A 287 -7.37 -18.74 37.02
CA PHE A 287 -7.08 -19.86 37.89
C PHE A 287 -8.25 -20.85 37.97
N SER A 288 -7.93 -22.14 37.79
CA SER A 288 -8.87 -23.25 37.95
C SER A 288 -8.42 -24.17 39.08
N ASP A 289 -9.38 -24.64 39.90
CA ASP A 289 -9.14 -25.63 40.97
C ASP A 289 -8.53 -26.94 40.42
N SER A 290 -8.73 -27.22 39.14
CA SER A 290 -8.13 -28.35 38.45
C SER A 290 -6.60 -28.29 38.45
N TYR A 291 -5.99 -27.10 38.44
CA TYR A 291 -4.53 -26.96 38.43
C TYR A 291 -3.90 -27.46 39.73
N ILE A 292 -4.56 -27.22 40.87
CA ILE A 292 -4.14 -27.75 42.17
C ILE A 292 -4.32 -29.27 42.20
N THR A 293 -5.42 -29.76 41.64
CA THR A 293 -5.71 -31.20 41.59
C THR A 293 -4.66 -31.95 40.76
N GLU A 294 -4.34 -31.45 39.56
CA GLU A 294 -3.31 -31.95 38.65
C GLU A 294 -1.93 -31.99 39.34
N MET A 295 -1.55 -30.89 40.01
CA MET A 295 -0.31 -30.79 40.77
C MET A 295 -0.23 -31.86 41.88
N LEU A 296 -1.30 -32.06 42.65
CA LEU A 296 -1.33 -33.06 43.72
C LEU A 296 -1.28 -34.49 43.17
N GLU A 297 -1.91 -34.76 42.02
CA GLU A 297 -1.83 -36.04 41.32
C GLU A 297 -0.42 -36.33 40.79
N ASN A 298 0.31 -35.32 40.31
CA ASN A 298 1.71 -35.46 39.88
C ASN A 298 2.62 -35.89 41.04
N VAL A 299 2.44 -35.31 42.24
CA VAL A 299 3.15 -35.75 43.46
C VAL A 299 2.88 -37.24 43.73
N GLU A 300 1.61 -37.66 43.62
CA GLU A 300 1.22 -39.03 43.89
C GLU A 300 1.77 -40.02 42.86
N LYS A 301 1.83 -39.62 41.60
CA LYS A 301 2.43 -40.40 40.53
C LYS A 301 3.93 -40.56 40.75
N ALA A 302 4.65 -39.47 41.02
CA ALA A 302 6.10 -39.49 41.27
C ALA A 302 6.46 -40.42 42.46
N LEU A 303 5.65 -40.40 43.52
CA LEU A 303 5.82 -41.28 44.68
C LEU A 303 5.50 -42.76 44.42
N LYS A 304 4.62 -43.07 43.45
CA LYS A 304 4.33 -44.45 43.03
C LYS A 304 5.43 -44.99 42.13
N ASP A 305 5.92 -44.19 41.20
CA ASP A 305 6.90 -44.60 40.20
C ASP A 305 8.28 -44.86 40.84
N LYS A 306 8.62 -44.12 41.90
CA LYS A 306 9.86 -44.29 42.65
C LYS A 306 9.57 -44.77 44.07
N SER A 307 9.43 -46.09 44.24
CA SER A 307 9.18 -46.70 45.55
C SER A 307 10.38 -46.50 46.49
N MET A 308 10.17 -45.77 47.59
CA MET A 308 11.19 -45.44 48.58
C MET A 308 10.66 -45.69 50.01
N GLU A 309 11.54 -45.98 50.96
CA GLU A 309 11.19 -46.13 52.39
C GLU A 309 10.99 -44.78 53.10
N ILE A 310 10.01 -44.00 52.63
CA ILE A 310 9.68 -42.66 53.15
C ILE A 310 8.40 -42.69 54.00
N LYS A 311 8.40 -41.92 55.08
CA LYS A 311 7.21 -41.73 55.92
C LYS A 311 6.19 -40.88 55.17
N SER A 312 4.93 -41.07 55.54
CA SER A 312 3.83 -40.24 55.02
C SER A 312 3.98 -38.74 55.35
N ALA A 313 4.87 -38.36 56.28
CA ALA A 313 5.20 -36.96 56.54
C ALA A 313 5.89 -36.29 55.35
N PHE A 314 6.69 -37.02 54.57
CA PHE A 314 7.33 -36.51 53.36
C PHE A 314 6.31 -36.08 52.31
N GLU A 315 5.36 -36.96 51.98
CA GLU A 315 4.28 -36.67 51.02
C GLU A 315 3.49 -35.44 51.46
N VAL A 316 3.13 -35.36 52.74
CA VAL A 316 2.36 -34.22 53.26
C VAL A 316 3.15 -32.93 53.19
N ASP A 317 4.42 -32.93 53.63
CA ASP A 317 5.23 -31.71 53.64
C ASP A 317 5.49 -31.20 52.23
N LEU A 318 5.70 -32.10 51.26
CA LEU A 318 5.85 -31.73 49.84
C LEU A 318 4.55 -31.15 49.26
N LYS A 319 3.39 -31.77 49.54
CA LYS A 319 2.08 -31.25 49.11
C LYS A 319 1.77 -29.89 49.75
N VAL A 320 2.05 -29.71 51.04
CA VAL A 320 1.86 -28.42 51.73
C VAL A 320 2.78 -27.35 51.15
N TYR A 321 4.05 -27.69 50.88
CA TYR A 321 4.99 -26.78 50.23
C TYR A 321 4.48 -26.33 48.85
N LEU A 322 4.12 -27.27 47.98
CA LEU A 322 3.63 -26.98 46.64
C LEU A 322 2.32 -26.18 46.66
N CYS A 323 1.36 -26.52 47.53
CA CYS A 323 0.14 -25.72 47.69
C CYS A 323 0.42 -24.31 48.19
N SER A 324 1.41 -24.14 49.08
CA SER A 324 1.81 -22.81 49.56
C SER A 324 2.41 -21.95 48.43
N SER A 325 3.24 -22.54 47.58
CA SER A 325 3.76 -21.89 46.37
C SER A 325 2.65 -21.60 45.36
N ALA A 326 1.75 -22.57 45.14
CA ALA A 326 0.63 -22.46 44.21
C ALA A 326 -0.34 -21.35 44.61
N CYS A 327 -0.57 -21.12 45.90
CA CYS A 327 -1.32 -19.95 46.35
C CYS A 327 -0.66 -18.65 45.86
N GLN A 328 0.67 -18.51 45.95
CA GLN A 328 1.33 -17.28 45.50
C GLN A 328 1.31 -17.11 43.99
N ASP A 329 1.62 -18.18 43.25
CA ASP A 329 1.75 -18.11 41.80
C ASP A 329 0.39 -17.99 41.11
N PHE A 330 -0.60 -18.78 41.53
CA PHE A 330 -1.94 -18.71 40.94
C PHE A 330 -2.79 -17.58 41.51
N GLN A 331 -2.48 -17.00 42.68
CA GLN A 331 -3.14 -15.76 43.10
C GLN A 331 -2.81 -14.63 42.14
N LYS A 332 -1.55 -14.51 41.68
CA LYS A 332 -1.19 -13.52 40.65
C LYS A 332 -1.96 -13.74 39.35
N LEU A 333 -2.13 -15.00 38.94
CA LEU A 333 -2.92 -15.35 37.75
C LEU A 333 -4.42 -15.03 37.95
N HIS A 334 -4.95 -15.31 39.13
CA HIS A 334 -6.33 -15.00 39.49
C HIS A 334 -6.57 -13.50 39.51
N ASP A 335 -5.73 -12.76 40.23
CA ASP A 335 -5.79 -11.29 40.34
C ASP A 335 -5.79 -10.61 38.96
N ARG A 336 -5.11 -11.22 37.99
CA ARG A 336 -5.06 -10.73 36.61
C ARG A 336 -6.42 -10.81 35.90
N PHE A 337 -7.27 -11.81 36.15
CA PHE A 337 -8.49 -12.03 35.37
C PHE A 337 -9.79 -12.08 36.18
N ALA A 338 -9.72 -12.10 37.51
CA ALA A 338 -10.83 -12.46 38.39
C ALA A 338 -12.10 -11.60 38.20
N LYS A 339 -11.97 -10.30 37.95
CA LYS A 339 -13.14 -9.43 37.73
C LYS A 339 -13.67 -9.47 36.30
N ASP A 340 -12.79 -9.71 35.34
CA ASP A 340 -13.08 -9.66 33.91
C ASP A 340 -13.07 -11.06 33.26
N ARG A 341 -13.28 -12.13 34.04
CA ARG A 341 -13.26 -13.50 33.52
C ARG A 341 -14.32 -13.72 32.42
N GLU A 342 -15.51 -13.17 32.61
CA GLU A 342 -16.58 -13.22 31.61
C GLU A 342 -16.21 -12.43 30.35
N LEU A 343 -15.58 -11.26 30.52
CA LEU A 343 -15.06 -10.46 29.41
C LEU A 343 -13.95 -11.20 28.64
N LEU A 344 -13.01 -11.83 29.34
CA LEU A 344 -11.96 -12.65 28.71
C LEU A 344 -12.55 -13.81 27.92
N THR A 345 -13.59 -14.45 28.46
CA THR A 345 -14.33 -15.52 27.77
C THR A 345 -14.98 -15.00 26.50
N PHE A 346 -15.60 -13.81 26.57
CA PHE A 346 -16.17 -13.14 25.41
C PHE A 346 -15.11 -12.79 24.35
N ILE A 347 -14.02 -12.14 24.74
CA ILE A 347 -12.90 -11.79 23.85
C ILE A 347 -12.34 -13.04 23.16
N THR A 348 -12.14 -14.12 23.91
CA THR A 348 -11.62 -15.38 23.37
C THR A 348 -12.59 -16.02 22.38
N ALA A 349 -13.90 -15.97 22.65
CA ALA A 349 -14.92 -16.49 21.75
C ALA A 349 -15.04 -15.68 20.44
N THR A 350 -14.71 -14.39 20.46
CA THR A 350 -14.76 -13.51 19.28
C THR A 350 -13.47 -13.47 18.47
N LYS A 351 -12.39 -14.13 18.92
CA LYS A 351 -11.09 -14.19 18.23
C LYS A 351 -11.18 -14.48 16.74
N ASN A 352 -11.97 -15.49 16.36
CA ASN A 352 -12.12 -15.89 14.94
C ASN A 352 -12.74 -14.78 14.08
N THR A 353 -13.61 -13.95 14.65
CA THR A 353 -14.17 -12.78 13.97
C THR A 353 -13.09 -11.73 13.70
N TYR A 354 -12.21 -11.46 14.67
CA TYR A 354 -11.09 -10.54 14.48
C TYR A 354 -10.06 -11.09 13.47
N LEU A 355 -9.79 -12.40 13.50
CA LEU A 355 -8.92 -13.06 12.53
C LEU A 355 -9.48 -12.93 11.10
N ALA A 356 -10.76 -13.21 10.90
CA ALA A 356 -11.40 -13.06 9.59
C ALA A 356 -11.36 -11.61 9.09
N LYS A 357 -11.59 -10.63 9.97
CA LYS A 357 -11.47 -9.18 9.66
C LYS A 357 -10.03 -8.83 9.24
N PHE A 358 -9.03 -9.34 9.96
CA PHE A 358 -7.61 -9.14 9.66
C PHE A 358 -7.22 -9.69 8.29
N ILE A 359 -7.54 -10.95 8.02
CA ILE A 359 -7.25 -11.59 6.72
C ILE A 359 -7.94 -10.82 5.59
N TYR A 360 -9.23 -10.50 5.77
CA TYR A 360 -9.98 -9.73 4.77
C TYR A 360 -9.33 -8.38 4.46
N GLN A 361 -8.94 -7.63 5.51
CA GLN A 361 -8.27 -6.34 5.35
C GLN A 361 -6.93 -6.49 4.61
N PHE A 362 -6.10 -7.46 4.99
CA PHE A 362 -4.84 -7.73 4.29
C PHE A 362 -5.06 -8.05 2.81
N ARG A 363 -5.95 -9.01 2.51
CA ARG A 363 -6.22 -9.48 1.15
C ARG A 363 -6.69 -8.34 0.26
N LYS A 364 -7.56 -7.49 0.78
CA LYS A 364 -8.07 -6.31 0.08
C LYS A 364 -6.98 -5.28 -0.21
N SER A 365 -6.13 -4.97 0.78
CA SER A 365 -5.00 -4.04 0.61
C SER A 365 -3.97 -4.56 -0.41
N ASP A 366 -3.58 -5.84 -0.29
CA ASP A 366 -2.65 -6.48 -1.23
C ASP A 366 -3.21 -6.50 -2.66
N GLN A 367 -4.51 -6.76 -2.80
CA GLN A 367 -5.19 -6.74 -4.08
C GLN A 367 -5.22 -5.33 -4.71
N CYS A 368 -5.53 -4.29 -3.93
CA CYS A 368 -5.45 -2.88 -4.40
C CYS A 368 -4.06 -2.55 -4.93
N GLN A 369 -3.03 -2.93 -4.17
CA GLN A 369 -1.64 -2.69 -4.54
C GLN A 369 -1.28 -3.35 -5.87
N ARG A 370 -1.67 -4.62 -6.06
CA ARG A 370 -1.39 -5.36 -7.31
C ARG A 370 -2.09 -4.74 -8.51
N VAL A 371 -3.35 -4.35 -8.37
CA VAL A 371 -4.11 -3.71 -9.46
C VAL A 371 -3.54 -2.34 -9.78
N ALA A 372 -3.21 -1.54 -8.77
CA ALA A 372 -2.54 -0.26 -8.96
C ALA A 372 -1.21 -0.45 -9.70
N GLN A 373 -0.39 -1.44 -9.30
CA GLN A 373 0.89 -1.73 -9.96
C GLN A 373 0.72 -2.20 -11.41
N ALA A 374 -0.28 -3.04 -11.69
CA ALA A 374 -0.61 -3.46 -13.04
C ALA A 374 -1.05 -2.25 -13.90
N PHE A 375 -1.95 -1.41 -13.38
CA PHE A 375 -2.40 -0.20 -14.07
C PHE A 375 -1.26 0.78 -14.33
N THR A 376 -0.43 1.04 -13.31
CA THR A 376 0.73 1.93 -13.44
C THR A 376 1.71 1.41 -14.49
N SER A 377 2.04 0.12 -14.48
CA SER A 377 3.04 -0.44 -15.40
C SER A 377 2.52 -0.65 -16.82
N MET A 378 1.28 -1.09 -16.99
CA MET A 378 0.71 -1.47 -18.29
C MET A 378 0.03 -0.32 -19.04
N VAL A 379 -0.41 0.72 -18.31
CA VAL A 379 -1.18 1.85 -18.88
C VAL A 379 -0.47 3.17 -18.63
N ILE A 380 -0.21 3.52 -17.36
CA ILE A 380 0.28 4.86 -17.03
C ILE A 380 1.71 5.09 -17.49
N LYS A 381 2.66 4.19 -17.21
CA LYS A 381 4.08 4.38 -17.59
C LYS A 381 4.24 4.51 -19.12
N PRO A 382 3.63 3.66 -19.97
CA PRO A 382 3.63 3.86 -21.41
C PRO A 382 3.03 5.20 -21.84
N THR A 383 1.90 5.61 -21.25
CA THR A 383 1.24 6.89 -21.54
C THR A 383 2.14 8.08 -21.20
N VAL A 384 2.82 8.05 -20.05
CA VAL A 384 3.77 9.09 -19.63
C VAL A 384 4.94 9.20 -20.59
N LEU A 385 5.53 8.06 -20.97
CA LEU A 385 6.67 8.05 -21.90
C LEU A 385 6.26 8.55 -23.28
N ASP A 386 5.10 8.15 -23.79
CA ASP A 386 4.58 8.64 -25.07
C ASP A 386 4.31 10.15 -25.03
N TYR A 387 3.63 10.67 -23.99
CA TYR A 387 3.38 12.11 -23.83
C TYR A 387 4.67 12.97 -23.84
N ILE A 388 5.78 12.39 -23.35
CA ILE A 388 7.11 13.01 -23.32
C ILE A 388 7.84 12.80 -24.66
N TYR A 389 7.86 11.62 -25.26
CA TYR A 389 8.72 11.39 -26.42
C TYR A 389 8.06 11.71 -27.76
N ARG A 390 6.72 11.65 -27.84
CA ARG A 390 5.96 11.91 -29.07
C ARG A 390 6.21 13.29 -29.68
N PRO A 391 6.11 14.43 -28.95
CA PRO A 391 6.36 15.74 -29.54
C PRO A 391 7.86 16.08 -29.67
N LEU A 392 8.74 15.39 -28.94
CA LEU A 392 10.14 15.77 -28.77
C LEU A 392 10.90 15.82 -30.11
N GLY A 393 10.67 14.84 -30.99
CA GLY A 393 11.34 14.81 -32.31
C GLY A 393 11.05 16.07 -33.14
N LYS A 394 9.81 16.56 -33.11
CA LYS A 394 9.42 17.80 -33.80
C LYS A 394 10.00 19.03 -33.11
N CYS A 395 9.98 19.09 -31.79
CA CYS A 395 10.60 20.20 -31.04
C CYS A 395 12.09 20.35 -31.37
N ILE A 396 12.83 19.24 -31.48
CA ILE A 396 14.25 19.27 -31.87
C ILE A 396 14.43 19.88 -33.27
N VAL A 397 13.59 19.48 -34.23
CA VAL A 397 13.61 20.05 -35.58
C VAL A 397 13.35 21.55 -35.55
N ASP A 398 12.29 21.99 -34.87
CA ASP A 398 11.90 23.40 -34.79
C ASP A 398 13.00 24.25 -34.13
N GLU A 399 13.65 23.74 -33.07
CA GLU A 399 14.79 24.40 -32.42
C GLU A 399 16.00 24.55 -33.34
N ILE A 400 16.37 23.49 -34.06
CA ILE A 400 17.50 23.53 -35.01
C ILE A 400 17.19 24.54 -36.11
N GLN A 401 15.98 24.53 -36.67
CA GLN A 401 15.58 25.48 -37.71
C GLN A 401 15.55 26.92 -37.22
N GLY A 402 15.14 27.16 -35.97
CA GLY A 402 15.15 28.50 -35.37
C GLY A 402 16.56 29.07 -35.15
N LYS A 403 17.54 28.21 -34.85
CA LYS A 403 18.94 28.61 -34.60
C LYS A 403 19.79 28.65 -35.87
N GLU A 404 19.57 27.72 -36.80
CA GLU A 404 20.43 27.48 -37.94
C GLU A 404 19.71 27.74 -39.27
N GLN A 405 20.00 28.89 -39.87
CA GLN A 405 19.38 29.36 -41.12
C GLN A 405 19.59 28.43 -42.31
N GLN A 406 20.61 27.56 -42.25
CA GLN A 406 20.89 26.58 -43.31
C GLN A 406 19.75 25.58 -43.52
N TYR A 407 18.90 25.32 -42.51
CA TYR A 407 17.79 24.36 -42.61
C TYR A 407 16.46 24.95 -43.09
N GLN A 408 16.46 26.22 -43.53
CA GLN A 408 15.25 26.90 -44.00
C GLN A 408 14.89 26.56 -45.46
N SER A 409 15.90 26.29 -46.30
CA SER A 409 15.70 25.94 -47.71
C SER A 409 16.81 25.01 -48.21
N SER A 410 16.54 24.25 -49.28
CA SER A 410 17.53 23.39 -49.93
C SER A 410 18.77 24.19 -50.36
N HIS A 411 18.56 25.40 -50.86
CA HIS A 411 19.61 26.26 -51.38
C HIS A 411 20.52 26.79 -50.25
N SER A 412 19.95 27.24 -49.13
CA SER A 412 20.73 27.63 -47.96
C SER A 412 21.54 26.48 -47.38
N PHE A 413 20.97 25.27 -47.37
CA PHE A 413 21.64 24.06 -46.93
C PHE A 413 22.80 23.67 -47.85
N ASN A 414 22.57 23.63 -49.17
CA ASN A 414 23.60 23.29 -50.14
C ASN A 414 24.76 24.29 -50.12
N ARG A 415 24.47 25.59 -49.96
CA ARG A 415 25.50 26.61 -49.78
C ARG A 415 26.34 26.34 -48.53
N SER A 416 25.71 26.09 -47.39
CA SER A 416 26.43 25.91 -46.14
C SER A 416 27.32 24.66 -46.16
N LEU A 417 26.88 23.57 -46.79
CA LEU A 417 27.71 22.38 -46.98
C LEU A 417 28.98 22.68 -47.80
N LEU A 418 28.85 23.46 -48.87
CA LEU A 418 30.00 23.87 -49.69
C LEU A 418 30.94 24.81 -48.93
N GLU A 419 30.41 25.73 -48.12
CA GLU A 419 31.21 26.57 -47.22
C GLU A 419 31.94 25.74 -46.16
N GLU A 420 31.28 24.73 -45.59
CA GLU A 420 31.86 23.82 -44.59
C GLU A 420 32.97 22.96 -45.19
N LEU A 421 32.76 22.37 -46.37
CA LEU A 421 33.78 21.58 -47.08
C LEU A 421 35.07 22.39 -47.31
N MET A 422 34.94 23.67 -47.66
CA MET A 422 36.08 24.57 -47.79
C MET A 422 36.79 24.85 -46.47
N LYS A 423 36.04 24.95 -45.37
CA LYS A 423 36.62 25.17 -44.02
C LYS A 423 37.29 23.92 -43.47
N GLU A 424 36.71 22.74 -43.69
CA GLU A 424 37.30 21.46 -43.29
C GLU A 424 38.61 21.19 -44.03
N ASP A 425 38.65 21.59 -45.30
CA ASP A 425 39.80 21.45 -46.19
C ASP A 425 40.40 20.03 -46.18
N ARG A 426 39.53 19.04 -46.38
CA ARG A 426 39.90 17.62 -46.47
C ARG A 426 39.43 17.03 -47.78
N PHE A 427 40.35 16.40 -48.49
CA PHE A 427 40.07 15.76 -49.78
C PHE A 427 38.97 14.70 -49.67
N GLU A 428 39.00 13.92 -48.59
CA GLU A 428 38.08 12.81 -48.34
C GLU A 428 36.63 13.32 -48.19
N SER A 429 36.43 14.46 -47.52
CA SER A 429 35.11 15.10 -47.40
C SER A 429 34.57 15.55 -48.77
N PHE A 430 35.43 16.15 -49.61
CA PHE A 430 35.06 16.52 -50.98
C PHE A 430 34.74 15.28 -51.83
N LEU A 431 35.51 14.21 -51.69
CA LEU A 431 35.30 12.97 -52.42
C LEU A 431 33.96 12.32 -52.05
N GLU A 432 33.65 12.22 -50.75
CA GLU A 432 32.37 11.69 -50.27
C GLU A 432 31.20 12.54 -50.75
N TYR A 433 31.30 13.87 -50.68
CA TYR A 433 30.28 14.79 -51.19
C TYR A 433 30.01 14.61 -52.69
N LEU A 434 31.06 14.35 -53.49
CA LEU A 434 30.95 14.18 -54.94
C LEU A 434 30.39 12.81 -55.36
N LEU A 435 30.80 11.74 -54.66
CA LEU A 435 30.43 10.37 -55.01
C LEU A 435 29.14 9.90 -54.32
N SER A 436 28.92 10.30 -53.07
CA SER A 436 27.86 9.82 -52.18
C SER A 436 27.05 10.99 -51.57
N TYR A 437 26.58 11.90 -52.44
CA TYR A 437 25.95 13.16 -52.05
C TYR A 437 24.82 13.01 -51.01
N ASP A 438 23.87 12.09 -51.20
CA ASP A 438 22.75 11.92 -50.27
C ASP A 438 23.19 11.36 -48.90
N SER A 439 24.13 10.41 -48.90
CA SER A 439 24.70 9.86 -47.66
C SER A 439 25.48 10.93 -46.90
N PHE A 440 26.27 11.76 -47.60
CA PHE A 440 27.00 12.88 -47.02
C PHE A 440 26.05 13.87 -46.35
N ARG A 441 24.96 14.25 -47.02
CA ARG A 441 23.93 15.16 -46.47
C ARG A 441 23.29 14.59 -45.21
N LEU A 442 22.86 13.33 -45.26
CA LEU A 442 22.23 12.68 -44.11
C LEU A 442 23.19 12.62 -42.91
N ARG A 443 24.45 12.24 -43.13
CA ARG A 443 25.49 12.22 -42.10
C ARG A 443 25.69 13.60 -41.48
N LYS A 444 25.78 14.65 -42.30
CA LYS A 444 25.92 16.04 -41.81
C LYS A 444 24.72 16.49 -40.98
N ILE A 445 23.51 16.13 -41.38
CA ILE A 445 22.31 16.41 -40.59
C ILE A 445 22.33 15.65 -39.26
N GLN A 446 22.74 14.38 -39.26
CA GLN A 446 22.90 13.58 -38.04
C GLN A 446 23.94 14.20 -37.10
N GLU A 447 25.09 14.61 -37.60
CA GLU A 447 26.13 15.32 -36.84
C GLU A 447 25.58 16.59 -36.18
N THR A 448 24.78 17.38 -36.90
CA THR A 448 24.13 18.58 -36.35
C THR A 448 23.12 18.23 -35.27
N VAL A 449 22.23 17.26 -35.49
CA VAL A 449 21.24 16.83 -34.49
C VAL A 449 21.93 16.36 -33.21
N VAL A 450 22.95 15.51 -33.34
CA VAL A 450 23.73 15.02 -32.19
C VAL A 450 24.42 16.18 -31.48
N SER A 451 25.10 17.08 -32.21
CA SER A 451 25.76 18.26 -31.65
C SER A 451 24.80 19.19 -30.91
N HIS A 452 23.60 19.43 -31.46
CA HIS A 452 22.57 20.25 -30.81
C HIS A 452 22.13 19.62 -29.49
N LEU A 453 21.87 18.31 -29.48
CA LEU A 453 21.47 17.58 -28.28
C LEU A 453 22.59 17.53 -27.22
N SER A 454 23.85 17.30 -27.62
CA SER A 454 25.00 17.28 -26.70
C SER A 454 25.23 18.62 -25.99
N LYS A 455 24.90 19.74 -26.65
CA LYS A 455 25.09 21.09 -26.12
C LYS A 455 23.87 21.63 -25.39
N SER A 456 22.71 20.97 -25.51
CA SER A 456 21.45 21.48 -24.99
C SER A 456 21.22 21.07 -23.54
N THR A 457 21.23 22.05 -22.63
CA THR A 457 20.72 21.88 -21.25
C THR A 457 19.19 21.97 -21.19
N ASN A 458 18.53 22.30 -22.30
CA ASN A 458 17.08 22.46 -22.36
C ASN A 458 16.35 21.12 -22.40
N LEU A 459 16.97 20.06 -22.92
CA LEU A 459 16.35 18.74 -23.04
C LEU A 459 15.96 18.16 -21.68
N GLU A 460 16.85 18.22 -20.69
CA GLU A 460 16.54 17.77 -19.32
C GLU A 460 15.39 18.57 -18.74
N LYS A 461 15.49 19.91 -18.76
CA LYS A 461 14.44 20.80 -18.25
C LYS A 461 13.09 20.52 -18.90
N TRP A 462 13.08 20.30 -20.20
CA TRP A 462 11.89 19.98 -20.97
C TRP A 462 11.26 18.66 -20.53
N ARG A 463 12.05 17.58 -20.43
CA ARG A 463 11.54 16.27 -19.97
C ARG A 463 11.00 16.35 -18.54
N GLN A 464 11.70 17.05 -17.65
CA GLN A 464 11.25 17.25 -16.26
C GLN A 464 9.94 18.05 -16.18
N GLN A 465 9.82 19.12 -16.99
CA GLN A 465 8.59 19.91 -17.08
C GLN A 465 7.42 19.05 -17.56
N ARG A 466 7.59 18.33 -18.69
CA ARG A 466 6.55 17.48 -19.26
C ARG A 466 6.17 16.33 -18.33
N LEU A 467 7.13 15.74 -17.63
CA LEU A 467 6.88 14.77 -16.56
C LEU A 467 6.01 15.37 -15.46
N GLY A 468 6.33 16.58 -14.97
CA GLY A 468 5.51 17.27 -13.98
C GLY A 468 4.07 17.52 -14.45
N GLU A 469 3.90 17.97 -15.70
CA GLU A 469 2.60 18.22 -16.33
C GLU A 469 1.75 16.94 -16.38
N ILE A 470 2.27 15.84 -16.95
CA ILE A 470 1.49 14.60 -17.12
C ILE A 470 1.18 13.93 -15.79
N ILE A 471 2.11 13.95 -14.83
CA ILE A 471 1.85 13.45 -13.47
C ILE A 471 0.72 14.24 -12.81
N GLY A 472 0.70 15.57 -12.99
CA GLY A 472 -0.38 16.42 -12.51
C GLY A 472 -1.73 16.08 -13.15
N LYS A 473 -1.75 15.86 -14.47
CA LYS A 473 -2.96 15.43 -15.19
C LYS A 473 -3.48 14.08 -14.69
N ILE A 474 -2.60 13.09 -14.53
CA ILE A 474 -2.97 11.75 -14.02
C ILE A 474 -3.53 11.85 -12.59
N ALA A 475 -2.87 12.58 -11.70
CA ALA A 475 -3.33 12.79 -10.34
C ALA A 475 -4.74 13.44 -10.31
N ALA A 476 -4.97 14.47 -11.12
CA ALA A 476 -6.27 15.11 -11.24
C ALA A 476 -7.36 14.14 -11.75
N ALA A 477 -7.08 13.36 -12.79
CA ALA A 477 -8.02 12.39 -13.33
C ALA A 477 -8.40 11.28 -12.33
N VAL A 478 -7.43 10.81 -11.54
CA VAL A 478 -7.67 9.84 -10.46
C VAL A 478 -8.56 10.46 -9.37
N SER A 479 -8.29 11.71 -8.97
CA SER A 479 -9.08 12.42 -7.96
C SER A 479 -10.50 12.74 -8.42
N GLU A 480 -10.69 13.18 -9.67
CA GLU A 480 -12.01 13.48 -10.25
C GLU A 480 -12.89 12.23 -10.34
N THR A 481 -12.28 11.07 -10.59
CA THR A 481 -12.99 9.79 -10.61
C THR A 481 -13.54 9.40 -9.23
N ALA A 482 -13.01 9.96 -8.14
CA ALA A 482 -13.44 9.65 -6.77
C ALA A 482 -14.76 10.33 -6.36
N GLU A 483 -15.28 11.29 -7.12
CA GLU A 483 -16.55 11.95 -6.79
C GLU A 483 -17.74 10.97 -6.89
N GLY A 484 -18.24 10.52 -5.73
CA GLY A 484 -19.46 9.70 -5.61
C GLY A 484 -19.24 8.21 -5.29
N THR A 485 -18.00 7.77 -5.07
CA THR A 485 -17.65 6.35 -4.79
C THR A 485 -17.14 6.09 -3.36
N ASN A 486 -17.14 7.09 -2.48
CA ASN A 486 -16.54 7.01 -1.15
C ASN A 486 -17.10 5.84 -0.33
N GLY A 487 -16.22 4.92 0.08
CA GLY A 487 -16.57 3.77 0.92
C GLY A 487 -17.45 2.69 0.28
N VAL A 488 -17.76 2.74 -1.01
CA VAL A 488 -18.56 1.72 -1.72
C VAL A 488 -17.65 0.80 -2.53
N LEU A 489 -17.82 -0.52 -2.34
CA LEU A 489 -17.19 -1.52 -3.19
C LEU A 489 -17.64 -1.31 -4.64
N SER A 490 -16.68 -1.00 -5.51
CA SER A 490 -16.92 -0.66 -6.90
C SER A 490 -16.08 -1.53 -7.81
N ASP A 491 -16.62 -1.84 -8.99
CA ASP A 491 -15.86 -2.52 -10.04
C ASP A 491 -14.70 -1.63 -10.47
N THR A 492 -13.49 -2.16 -10.42
CA THR A 492 -12.25 -1.40 -10.70
C THR A 492 -12.12 -1.02 -12.16
N LYS A 493 -12.44 -1.91 -13.11
CA LYS A 493 -12.29 -1.64 -14.54
C LYS A 493 -13.04 -0.38 -15.00
N PRO A 494 -14.35 -0.20 -14.75
CA PRO A 494 -15.06 1.02 -15.15
C PRO A 494 -14.46 2.31 -14.57
N LEU A 495 -13.95 2.27 -13.35
CA LEU A 495 -13.31 3.42 -12.71
C LEU A 495 -11.96 3.74 -13.36
N LEU A 496 -11.12 2.73 -13.61
CA LEU A 496 -9.85 2.91 -14.33
C LEU A 496 -10.07 3.38 -15.76
N GLU A 497 -11.10 2.88 -16.46
CA GLU A 497 -11.51 3.37 -17.77
C GLU A 497 -11.95 4.83 -17.72
N ARG A 498 -12.69 5.24 -16.68
CA ARG A 498 -13.05 6.65 -16.47
C ARG A 498 -11.81 7.52 -16.27
N VAL A 499 -10.82 7.08 -15.49
CA VAL A 499 -9.53 7.79 -15.36
C VAL A 499 -8.90 7.99 -16.73
N CYS A 500 -8.85 6.95 -17.57
CA CYS A 500 -8.30 7.05 -18.93
C CYS A 500 -9.08 8.05 -19.79
N LEU A 501 -10.41 8.04 -19.74
CA LEU A 501 -11.26 8.96 -20.51
C LEU A 501 -11.08 10.42 -20.08
N ILE A 502 -10.93 10.67 -18.78
CA ILE A 502 -10.64 12.02 -18.27
C ILE A 502 -9.26 12.47 -18.73
N LEU A 503 -8.26 11.59 -18.76
CA LEU A 503 -6.93 11.94 -19.28
C LEU A 503 -6.95 12.32 -20.77
N GLU A 504 -7.79 11.66 -21.56
CA GLU A 504 -7.94 11.90 -23.00
C GLU A 504 -8.73 13.19 -23.32
N SER A 505 -9.46 13.78 -22.36
CA SER A 505 -10.37 14.91 -22.64
C SER A 505 -9.67 16.15 -23.18
N ASP A 506 -8.40 16.35 -22.81
CA ASP A 506 -7.58 17.48 -23.25
C ASP A 506 -7.01 17.31 -24.66
N GLY A 507 -7.13 16.12 -25.29
CA GLY A 507 -6.63 15.82 -26.64
C GLY A 507 -5.10 15.68 -26.77
N ASP A 508 -4.34 16.07 -25.75
CA ASP A 508 -2.87 16.00 -25.72
C ASP A 508 -2.32 14.63 -25.28
N VAL A 509 -3.18 13.78 -24.70
CA VAL A 509 -2.82 12.48 -24.12
C VAL A 509 -3.61 11.39 -24.85
N ASP A 510 -2.93 10.30 -25.17
CA ASP A 510 -3.50 9.13 -25.84
C ASP A 510 -3.22 7.90 -24.99
N VAL A 511 -4.28 7.19 -24.57
CA VAL A 511 -4.19 6.10 -23.60
C VAL A 511 -4.59 4.78 -24.25
N THR A 512 -3.64 3.83 -24.30
CA THR A 512 -3.96 2.49 -24.79
C THR A 512 -4.72 1.69 -23.73
N ARG A 513 -6.03 1.50 -23.96
CA ARG A 513 -6.93 0.81 -23.01
C ARG A 513 -7.02 -0.70 -23.17
N ALA A 514 -6.52 -1.28 -24.25
CA ALA A 514 -6.61 -2.73 -24.51
C ALA A 514 -5.98 -3.58 -23.37
N SER A 515 -5.00 -3.03 -22.66
CA SER A 515 -4.38 -3.64 -21.48
C SER A 515 -5.38 -3.91 -20.33
N LEU A 516 -6.50 -3.19 -20.26
CA LEU A 516 -7.52 -3.29 -19.20
C LEU A 516 -8.47 -4.48 -19.38
N ASP A 517 -8.44 -5.19 -20.51
CA ASP A 517 -9.32 -6.34 -20.77
C ASP A 517 -8.90 -7.61 -20.02
N GLY A 518 -7.76 -7.58 -19.33
CA GLY A 518 -7.28 -8.69 -18.53
C GLY A 518 -8.03 -8.90 -17.20
N PRO A 519 -7.97 -10.12 -16.63
CA PRO A 519 -8.67 -10.46 -15.38
C PRO A 519 -8.17 -9.67 -14.16
N PHE A 520 -6.96 -9.10 -14.22
CA PHE A 520 -6.41 -8.26 -13.15
C PHE A 520 -7.28 -7.04 -12.80
N PHE A 521 -8.05 -6.52 -13.76
CA PHE A 521 -8.87 -5.32 -13.57
C PHE A 521 -10.35 -5.64 -13.33
N SER A 522 -10.73 -6.92 -13.32
CA SER A 522 -12.11 -7.37 -13.09
C SER A 522 -12.33 -7.74 -11.63
N ILE A 523 -11.99 -6.82 -10.74
CA ILE A 523 -12.14 -6.99 -9.28
C ILE A 523 -13.00 -5.89 -8.69
N THR A 524 -13.57 -6.15 -7.51
CA THR A 524 -14.25 -5.15 -6.69
C THR A 524 -13.32 -4.65 -5.59
N THR A 525 -13.27 -3.34 -5.38
CA THR A 525 -12.50 -2.76 -4.28
C THR A 525 -13.08 -1.43 -3.78
N GLU A 526 -12.60 -0.96 -2.64
CA GLU A 526 -12.80 0.43 -2.21
C GLU A 526 -11.89 1.34 -3.02
N TRP A 527 -12.51 2.26 -3.76
CA TRP A 527 -11.79 3.19 -4.63
C TRP A 527 -10.74 4.00 -3.85
N ASP A 528 -11.05 4.43 -2.63
CA ASP A 528 -10.14 5.22 -1.79
C ASP A 528 -8.82 4.49 -1.53
N CYS A 529 -8.87 3.18 -1.21
CA CYS A 529 -7.68 2.36 -1.03
C CYS A 529 -6.86 2.23 -2.33
N LEU A 530 -7.55 2.07 -3.46
CA LEU A 530 -6.89 1.98 -4.76
C LEU A 530 -6.22 3.31 -5.15
N VAL A 531 -6.87 4.45 -4.87
CA VAL A 531 -6.33 5.80 -5.08
C VAL A 531 -5.05 5.99 -4.26
N THR A 532 -5.03 5.61 -2.98
CA THR A 532 -3.81 5.68 -2.16
C THR A 532 -2.66 4.91 -2.81
N CYS A 533 -2.90 3.66 -3.22
CA CYS A 533 -1.88 2.83 -3.89
C CYS A 533 -1.40 3.47 -5.21
N LEU A 534 -2.34 3.98 -6.03
CA LEU A 534 -2.02 4.63 -7.30
C LEU A 534 -1.18 5.88 -7.11
N MET A 535 -1.50 6.71 -6.11
CA MET A 535 -0.76 7.95 -5.83
C MET A 535 0.65 7.68 -5.31
N GLU A 536 0.83 6.66 -4.46
CA GLU A 536 2.16 6.19 -4.04
C GLU A 536 3.00 5.73 -5.23
N LEU A 537 2.44 4.90 -6.10
CA LEU A 537 3.12 4.39 -7.29
C LEU A 537 3.42 5.50 -8.31
N LEU A 538 2.51 6.46 -8.47
CA LEU A 538 2.70 7.62 -9.32
C LEU A 538 3.86 8.50 -8.82
N ALA A 539 3.95 8.71 -7.51
CA ALA A 539 5.06 9.44 -6.88
C ALA A 539 6.39 8.69 -7.04
N ALA A 540 6.42 7.37 -6.83
CA ALA A 540 7.60 6.55 -7.01
C ALA A 540 8.09 6.59 -8.48
N MET A 541 7.18 6.42 -9.44
CA MET A 541 7.50 6.50 -10.87
C MET A 541 8.02 7.89 -11.26
N ARG A 542 7.44 8.96 -10.72
CA ARG A 542 7.94 10.33 -10.95
C ARG A 542 9.39 10.47 -10.47
N LEU A 543 9.73 9.94 -9.30
CA LEU A 543 11.09 10.00 -8.76
C LEU A 543 12.07 9.16 -9.60
N GLU A 544 11.66 7.96 -10.03
CA GLU A 544 12.45 7.07 -10.91
C GLU A 544 12.78 7.77 -12.23
N LEU A 545 11.75 8.27 -12.94
CA LEU A 545 11.92 8.96 -14.22
C LEU A 545 12.69 10.28 -14.08
N ALA A 546 12.44 11.04 -13.01
CA ALA A 546 13.19 12.27 -12.77
C ALA A 546 14.68 11.99 -12.56
N LYS A 547 15.02 10.92 -11.84
CA LYS A 547 16.41 10.48 -11.66
C LYS A 547 17.02 10.01 -12.98
N GLU A 548 16.28 9.24 -13.78
CA GLU A 548 16.71 8.80 -15.11
C GLU A 548 17.01 9.99 -16.02
N PHE A 549 16.14 11.01 -16.03
CA PHE A 549 16.30 12.18 -16.89
C PHE A 549 17.45 13.11 -16.50
N SER A 550 17.91 13.06 -15.24
CA SER A 550 19.07 13.82 -14.76
C SER A 550 20.41 13.11 -14.97
N GLN A 551 20.41 11.88 -15.48
CA GLN A 551 21.64 11.19 -15.88
C GLN A 551 22.06 11.61 -17.30
N ASN A 552 23.36 11.48 -17.60
CA ASN A 552 23.87 11.72 -18.95
C ASN A 552 23.17 10.79 -19.94
N VAL A 553 22.50 11.38 -20.92
CA VAL A 553 21.72 10.65 -21.92
C VAL A 553 22.64 10.16 -23.03
N ASP A 554 22.58 8.87 -23.34
CA ASP A 554 23.05 8.39 -24.64
C ASP A 554 22.12 8.95 -25.72
N ILE A 555 22.63 9.92 -26.49
CA ILE A 555 21.87 10.62 -27.53
C ILE A 555 21.43 9.64 -28.62
N THR A 556 22.21 8.60 -28.90
CA THR A 556 21.87 7.59 -29.90
C THR A 556 20.68 6.77 -29.42
N GLU A 557 20.68 6.31 -28.17
CA GLU A 557 19.53 5.62 -27.58
C GLU A 557 18.29 6.51 -27.54
N LEU A 558 18.43 7.78 -27.14
CA LEU A 558 17.33 8.74 -27.15
C LEU A 558 16.69 8.87 -28.53
N LEU A 559 17.52 9.05 -29.57
CA LEU A 559 17.03 9.20 -30.95
C LEU A 559 16.29 7.94 -31.40
N HIS A 560 16.73 6.74 -31.03
CA HIS A 560 16.03 5.49 -31.34
C HIS A 560 14.64 5.41 -30.68
N CYS A 561 14.44 6.04 -29.53
CA CYS A 561 13.15 6.07 -28.84
C CYS A 561 12.15 7.08 -29.43
N LEU A 562 12.57 7.98 -30.32
CA LEU A 562 11.68 9.00 -30.89
C LEU A 562 10.81 8.42 -32.02
N PRO A 563 9.47 8.59 -31.96
CA PRO A 563 8.60 8.20 -33.06
C PRO A 563 8.92 8.93 -34.37
N ILE A 564 9.37 10.19 -34.27
CA ILE A 564 9.82 11.01 -35.38
C ILE A 564 11.33 11.19 -35.27
N GLN A 565 12.04 10.71 -36.30
CA GLN A 565 13.49 10.88 -36.43
C GLN A 565 13.82 12.29 -36.94
N PRO A 566 14.42 13.18 -36.11
CA PRO A 566 14.67 14.58 -36.48
C PRO A 566 15.50 14.73 -37.77
N GLN A 567 16.49 13.85 -37.96
CA GLN A 567 17.37 13.84 -39.13
C GLN A 567 16.62 13.58 -40.44
N HIS A 568 15.62 12.70 -40.43
CA HIS A 568 14.82 12.42 -41.63
C HIS A 568 13.89 13.58 -41.95
N PHE A 569 13.32 14.22 -40.93
CA PHE A 569 12.44 15.35 -41.11
C PHE A 569 13.20 16.57 -41.66
N LEU A 570 14.37 16.88 -41.09
CA LEU A 570 15.27 17.92 -41.59
C LEU A 570 15.72 17.63 -43.02
N LEU A 571 16.15 16.39 -43.31
CA LEU A 571 16.55 16.00 -44.66
C LEU A 571 15.43 16.20 -45.67
N ASN A 572 14.20 15.79 -45.33
CA ASN A 572 13.04 15.97 -46.20
C ASN A 572 12.75 17.46 -46.45
N LYS A 573 12.92 18.30 -45.42
CA LYS A 573 12.72 19.75 -45.54
C LYS A 573 13.75 20.40 -46.47
N VAL A 574 15.02 19.99 -46.41
CA VAL A 574 16.09 20.55 -47.24
C VAL A 574 16.32 19.78 -48.55
N ARG A 575 15.52 18.74 -48.85
CA ARG A 575 15.80 17.75 -49.90
C ARG A 575 16.09 18.38 -51.26
N GLY A 576 15.27 19.36 -51.67
CA GLY A 576 15.35 20.00 -52.98
C GLY A 576 15.00 19.03 -54.13
N CYS A 577 15.45 19.38 -55.34
CA CYS A 577 15.34 18.53 -56.52
C CYS A 577 16.33 17.35 -56.46
N ASP A 578 15.89 16.16 -56.86
CA ASP A 578 16.71 14.93 -56.88
C ASP A 578 17.56 14.78 -58.15
N LYS A 579 17.39 15.67 -59.14
CA LYS A 579 18.12 15.58 -60.41
C LYS A 579 19.51 16.19 -60.30
N GLN A 580 20.43 15.62 -61.05
CA GLN A 580 21.79 16.11 -61.20
C GLN A 580 22.08 16.43 -62.67
N CYS A 581 23.01 17.36 -62.92
CA CYS A 581 23.49 17.64 -64.26
C CYS A 581 24.12 16.37 -64.87
N PRO A 582 23.72 15.93 -66.07
CA PRO A 582 24.22 14.68 -66.66
C PRO A 582 25.72 14.73 -66.97
N PHE A 583 26.30 15.91 -67.17
CA PHE A 583 27.70 16.06 -67.56
C PHE A 583 28.67 16.16 -66.39
N CYS A 584 28.23 16.79 -65.28
CA CYS A 584 29.12 17.08 -64.15
C CYS A 584 28.58 16.59 -62.81
N ARG A 585 27.37 16.04 -62.76
CA ARG A 585 26.65 15.60 -61.56
C ARG A 585 26.41 16.68 -60.50
N ALA A 586 26.60 17.95 -60.85
CA ALA A 586 26.21 19.04 -59.97
C ALA A 586 24.71 18.93 -59.64
N PRO A 587 24.31 19.09 -58.38
CA PRO A 587 22.91 19.01 -57.97
C PRO A 587 22.08 20.11 -58.66
N CYS A 588 20.82 19.81 -58.90
CA CYS A 588 19.86 20.81 -59.34
C CYS A 588 19.51 21.75 -58.19
N GLU A 589 19.58 23.05 -58.44
CA GLU A 589 19.33 24.12 -57.48
C GLU A 589 18.11 24.97 -57.89
N ALA A 590 17.25 24.45 -58.77
CA ALA A 590 15.96 25.06 -59.06
C ALA A 590 15.01 24.88 -57.86
N GLU A 591 14.20 25.90 -57.60
CA GLU A 591 13.25 25.89 -56.48
C GLU A 591 12.03 25.00 -56.77
N GLY A 592 11.54 24.33 -55.72
CA GLY A 592 10.39 23.43 -55.80
C GLY A 592 10.73 21.99 -56.23
N ILE A 593 9.78 21.09 -56.05
CA ILE A 593 9.88 19.67 -56.47
C ILE A 593 9.05 19.50 -57.76
N GLY A 594 9.53 18.70 -58.71
CA GLY A 594 8.77 18.38 -59.93
C GLY A 594 8.80 19.46 -61.00
N HIS A 595 9.75 20.39 -60.94
CA HIS A 595 9.96 21.37 -62.00
C HIS A 595 10.56 20.68 -63.25
N GLU A 596 10.13 21.11 -64.44
CA GLU A 596 10.50 20.49 -65.72
C GLU A 596 11.92 20.88 -66.17
N VAL A 597 12.35 22.09 -65.84
CA VAL A 597 13.65 22.63 -66.24
C VAL A 597 14.66 22.52 -65.11
N HIS A 598 15.64 21.62 -65.25
CA HIS A 598 16.70 21.43 -64.25
C HIS A 598 17.92 22.29 -64.51
N ARG A 599 18.42 22.95 -63.45
CA ARG A 599 19.55 23.88 -63.53
C ARG A 599 20.48 23.70 -62.35
N ALA A 600 21.79 23.65 -62.61
CA ALA A 600 22.83 23.66 -61.59
C ALA A 600 23.50 25.03 -61.56
N LEU A 601 23.71 25.60 -60.37
CA LEU A 601 24.37 26.91 -60.22
C LEU A 601 25.90 26.81 -60.31
N LEU A 602 26.46 25.69 -59.83
CA LEU A 602 27.90 25.48 -59.75
C LEU A 602 28.31 24.19 -60.47
N HIS A 603 28.57 24.29 -61.77
CA HIS A 603 29.06 23.16 -62.56
C HIS A 603 30.47 22.74 -62.13
N ARG A 604 30.68 21.43 -62.05
CA ARG A 604 31.94 20.81 -61.61
C ARG A 604 32.87 20.52 -62.81
N PRO A 605 34.20 20.76 -62.69
CA PRO A 605 35.18 20.34 -63.70
C PRO A 605 35.13 18.83 -63.97
N LYS A 606 35.28 18.42 -65.24
CA LYS A 606 35.28 17.01 -65.65
C LYS A 606 36.40 16.19 -65.01
N ASP A 607 37.53 16.83 -64.73
CA ASP A 607 38.69 16.17 -64.10
C ASP A 607 38.46 15.76 -62.65
N MET A 608 37.37 16.23 -62.01
CA MET A 608 36.98 15.85 -60.65
C MET A 608 36.04 14.64 -60.59
N LEU A 609 35.75 13.99 -61.74
CA LEU A 609 34.80 12.88 -61.84
C LEU A 609 35.47 11.59 -62.34
N PRO A 610 35.03 10.40 -61.90
CA PRO A 610 35.43 9.10 -62.46
C PRO A 610 35.17 8.95 -63.97
N TYR A 611 35.91 8.07 -64.66
CA TYR A 611 35.75 7.84 -66.12
C TYR A 611 34.36 7.30 -66.51
N ASP A 612 33.82 6.32 -65.76
CA ASP A 612 32.51 5.69 -66.07
C ASP A 612 31.33 6.66 -66.03
N LEU A 613 31.49 7.82 -65.38
CA LEU A 613 30.43 8.81 -65.23
C LEU A 613 30.43 9.87 -66.34
N CYS A 614 31.53 9.98 -67.09
CA CYS A 614 31.59 10.75 -68.33
C CYS A 614 31.07 9.95 -69.54
N SER A 615 30.76 8.66 -69.35
CA SER A 615 30.42 7.69 -70.40
C SER A 615 28.99 7.16 -70.26
N VAL A 616 28.05 7.95 -69.72
CA VAL A 616 26.62 7.57 -69.75
C VAL A 616 26.11 7.71 -71.19
N SER A 617 26.07 6.54 -71.85
CA SER A 617 25.31 6.13 -73.01
C SER A 617 24.26 7.10 -73.56
N SER A 618 24.58 7.75 -74.68
CA SER A 618 23.66 7.94 -75.80
C SER A 618 24.46 8.10 -77.09
N CYS A 619 25.13 7.02 -77.47
CA CYS A 619 25.44 6.73 -78.87
C CYS A 619 24.95 5.30 -79.11
N PRO A 620 23.92 5.07 -79.93
CA PRO A 620 23.60 3.71 -80.35
C PRO A 620 24.82 3.14 -81.10
N GLU A 621 25.17 1.91 -80.78
CA GLU A 621 26.12 1.08 -81.50
C GLU A 621 25.61 0.81 -82.93
N SER A 622 25.82 1.77 -83.82
CA SER A 622 25.85 1.54 -85.26
C SER A 622 26.67 2.65 -85.88
N MET A 623 27.98 2.42 -86.04
CA MET A 623 28.84 2.86 -87.14
C MET A 623 30.27 2.35 -86.88
N ILE A 624 30.43 1.03 -86.70
CA ILE A 624 31.70 0.38 -87.02
C ILE A 624 31.65 0.06 -88.52
N GLN A 625 32.00 1.05 -89.34
CA GLN A 625 32.74 0.81 -90.58
C GLN A 625 33.26 2.12 -91.16
N GLY A 626 34.59 2.26 -91.20
CA GLY A 626 35.25 3.17 -92.14
C GLY A 626 36.22 4.18 -91.53
N ASN A 627 37.48 3.77 -91.50
CA ASN A 627 38.68 4.58 -91.77
C ASN A 627 39.26 5.49 -90.67
N THR A 628 40.28 4.94 -90.02
CA THR A 628 41.63 5.49 -89.84
C THR A 628 41.89 6.91 -90.40
N ALA A 629 42.12 7.89 -89.51
CA ALA A 629 43.22 8.85 -89.60
C ALA A 629 43.19 9.85 -88.41
N GLN A 630 44.37 10.18 -87.90
CA GLN A 630 44.64 11.30 -86.99
C GLN A 630 44.05 12.62 -87.49
N ASN A 631 43.43 13.42 -86.61
CA ASN A 631 43.96 14.71 -86.18
C ASN A 631 43.05 15.43 -85.18
N LYS A 632 43.69 16.34 -84.44
CA LYS A 632 43.12 17.43 -83.63
C LYS A 632 41.81 17.96 -84.21
N ASP A 633 40.80 18.19 -83.38
CA ASP A 633 40.11 19.49 -83.36
C ASP A 633 39.09 19.63 -82.23
N THR A 634 39.21 20.75 -81.54
CA THR A 634 38.34 21.34 -80.52
C THR A 634 36.98 21.79 -81.07
N GLN A 635 36.55 21.23 -82.21
CA GLN A 635 35.40 21.69 -82.99
C GLN A 635 34.32 20.60 -83.14
N ASN A 636 34.64 19.34 -82.81
CA ASN A 636 33.71 18.22 -82.93
C ASN A 636 32.73 18.06 -81.75
N THR A 637 32.92 18.81 -80.66
CA THR A 637 31.97 18.81 -79.52
C THR A 637 30.73 19.67 -79.81
N TYR A 638 30.83 20.65 -80.72
CA TYR A 638 29.77 21.62 -81.00
C TYR A 638 28.62 21.04 -81.84
N VAL A 639 28.92 20.05 -82.69
CA VAL A 639 27.94 19.40 -83.57
C VAL A 639 27.16 18.32 -82.82
N ALA A 640 27.82 17.54 -81.95
CA ALA A 640 27.16 16.51 -81.14
C ALA A 640 26.12 17.05 -80.13
N CYS A 641 26.19 18.34 -79.77
CA CYS A 641 25.22 18.98 -78.87
C CYS A 641 23.91 19.38 -79.56
N ARG A 642 23.92 19.65 -80.87
CA ARG A 642 22.71 20.09 -81.59
C ARG A 642 21.74 18.93 -81.80
N ASP A 643 22.28 17.73 -81.99
CA ASP A 643 21.51 16.50 -82.17
C ASP A 643 20.96 15.91 -80.86
N LEU A 644 21.26 16.48 -79.69
CA LEU A 644 20.70 16.03 -78.41
C LEU A 644 19.38 16.73 -78.03
N GLN A 645 19.08 17.89 -78.62
CA GLN A 645 17.79 18.57 -78.46
C GLN A 645 16.63 17.80 -79.13
N SER A 646 16.92 16.95 -80.13
CA SER A 646 15.91 16.17 -80.85
C SER A 646 15.48 14.87 -80.14
N PHE A 647 16.22 14.40 -79.13
CA PHE A 647 15.90 13.16 -78.41
C PHE A 647 15.22 13.37 -77.04
N HIS A 648 15.12 14.62 -76.54
CA HIS A 648 14.46 14.97 -75.29
C HIS A 648 13.69 16.30 -75.40
N PRO A 649 12.41 16.29 -75.80
CA PRO A 649 11.62 17.51 -76.03
C PRO A 649 11.35 18.36 -74.77
N ASP A 650 11.42 17.76 -73.57
CA ASP A 650 11.11 18.42 -72.30
C ASP A 650 12.27 19.28 -71.74
N ARG A 651 13.32 19.56 -72.54
CA ARG A 651 14.57 20.17 -72.07
C ARG A 651 14.99 21.37 -72.91
N ASN A 652 14.37 22.53 -72.66
CA ASN A 652 14.89 23.82 -73.12
C ASN A 652 16.10 24.25 -72.26
N ILE A 653 17.30 23.78 -72.62
CA ILE A 653 18.56 24.39 -72.17
C ILE A 653 18.84 25.57 -73.10
N TYR A 654 18.73 26.80 -72.60
CA TYR A 654 19.04 28.00 -73.37
C TYR A 654 20.52 28.04 -73.77
N THR A 655 20.78 28.35 -75.04
CA THR A 655 22.09 28.31 -75.72
C THR A 655 23.09 29.36 -75.21
N GLU A 656 22.67 30.32 -74.39
CA GLU A 656 23.56 31.29 -73.70
C GLU A 656 24.34 30.67 -72.53
N GLU A 657 23.94 29.51 -72.01
CA GLU A 657 24.60 28.80 -70.90
C GLU A 657 25.80 27.94 -71.33
N LEU A 658 26.09 27.85 -72.63
CA LEU A 658 27.28 27.14 -73.12
C LEU A 658 28.58 27.96 -72.97
N ALA A 659 28.49 29.29 -72.86
CA ALA A 659 29.62 30.14 -72.53
C ALA A 659 30.02 30.06 -71.03
N SER A 660 29.12 29.57 -70.16
CA SER A 660 29.34 29.36 -68.72
C SER A 660 29.78 27.93 -68.36
N GLN A 661 30.28 27.15 -69.33
CA GLN A 661 31.09 25.92 -69.08
C GLN A 661 32.39 26.19 -68.30
N MET A 662 32.67 27.45 -68.02
CA MET A 662 33.60 27.92 -67.03
C MET A 662 33.14 27.48 -65.63
N SER A 663 33.71 26.40 -65.10
CA SER A 663 33.54 25.98 -63.69
C SER A 663 33.64 27.19 -62.76
N SER A 664 32.85 27.24 -61.68
CA SER A 664 32.88 28.37 -60.75
C SER A 664 34.27 28.55 -60.14
N ALA A 665 34.63 29.77 -59.71
CA ALA A 665 35.91 30.00 -59.05
C ALA A 665 36.09 29.07 -57.82
N TYR A 666 34.99 28.77 -57.12
CA TYR A 666 34.92 27.72 -56.11
C TYR A 666 35.46 26.37 -56.60
N TRP A 667 34.88 25.77 -57.64
CA TRP A 667 35.32 24.43 -58.09
C TRP A 667 36.69 24.45 -58.78
N ARG A 668 37.08 25.57 -59.40
CA ARG A 668 38.45 25.75 -59.92
C ARG A 668 39.47 25.68 -58.79
N TYR A 669 39.20 26.40 -57.70
CA TYR A 669 40.04 26.40 -56.51
C TYR A 669 40.18 24.98 -55.93
N VAL A 670 39.07 24.27 -55.76
CA VAL A 670 39.07 22.88 -55.24
C VAL A 670 39.88 21.95 -56.17
N LEU A 671 39.70 22.04 -57.49
CA LEU A 671 40.48 21.23 -58.43
C LEU A 671 41.97 21.57 -58.37
N VAL A 672 42.36 22.85 -58.33
CA VAL A 672 43.77 23.27 -58.20
C VAL A 672 44.38 22.65 -56.95
N ARG A 673 43.68 22.73 -55.82
CA ARG A 673 44.15 22.27 -54.51
C ARG A 673 44.32 20.75 -54.44
N TYR A 674 43.43 20.00 -55.09
CA TYR A 674 43.36 18.55 -54.98
C TYR A 674 43.65 17.79 -56.28
N ASN A 675 44.21 18.45 -57.30
CA ASN A 675 44.41 17.90 -58.65
C ASN A 675 45.09 16.53 -58.64
N GLU A 676 46.22 16.42 -57.94
CA GLU A 676 46.98 15.17 -57.86
C GLU A 676 46.23 14.07 -57.10
N LYS A 677 45.47 14.43 -56.06
CA LYS A 677 44.69 13.47 -55.28
C LYS A 677 43.51 12.93 -56.09
N PHE A 678 42.78 13.78 -56.82
CA PHE A 678 41.73 13.35 -57.75
C PHE A 678 42.29 12.46 -58.85
N ALA A 679 43.44 12.83 -59.43
CA ALA A 679 44.11 12.03 -60.44
C ALA A 679 44.51 10.65 -59.89
N LYS A 680 45.05 10.59 -58.68
CA LYS A 680 45.40 9.33 -58.03
C LYS A 680 44.17 8.45 -57.75
N GLU A 681 43.13 9.03 -57.15
CA GLU A 681 41.89 8.32 -56.78
C GLU A 681 41.22 7.69 -58.00
N TYR A 682 41.08 8.47 -59.08
CA TYR A 682 40.44 8.01 -60.30
C TYR A 682 41.40 7.32 -61.29
N LYS A 683 42.66 7.11 -60.91
CA LYS A 683 43.73 6.52 -61.74
C LYS A 683 43.91 7.25 -63.09
N LYS A 684 43.87 8.58 -63.05
CA LYS A 684 44.05 9.51 -64.18
C LYS A 684 45.40 10.23 -64.10
N LYS A 685 45.75 10.93 -65.18
CA LYS A 685 46.82 11.94 -65.13
C LYS A 685 46.26 13.23 -64.51
N PRO A 686 47.06 13.98 -63.73
CA PRO A 686 46.66 15.31 -63.25
C PRO A 686 46.20 16.20 -64.39
N ALA A 687 45.14 16.98 -64.13
CA ALA A 687 44.60 17.93 -65.09
C ALA A 687 45.63 19.03 -65.37
N LYS A 688 45.63 19.54 -66.60
CA LYS A 688 46.46 20.69 -66.98
C LYS A 688 45.75 21.97 -66.53
N ILE A 689 46.14 22.47 -65.36
CA ILE A 689 45.52 23.63 -64.72
C ILE A 689 46.10 24.94 -65.29
N PRO A 690 45.27 25.88 -65.80
CA PRO A 690 45.72 27.21 -66.22
C PRO A 690 46.38 28.00 -65.07
N GLU A 691 47.38 28.83 -65.38
CA GLU A 691 48.10 29.62 -64.36
C GLU A 691 47.20 30.63 -63.65
N GLU A 692 46.14 31.11 -64.32
CA GLU A 692 45.15 32.01 -63.76
C GLU A 692 44.36 31.35 -62.63
N TRP A 693 44.13 30.03 -62.69
CA TRP A 693 43.37 29.31 -61.66
C TRP A 693 44.18 29.12 -60.38
N LYS A 694 45.51 29.05 -60.50
CA LYS A 694 46.42 28.96 -59.35
C LYS A 694 46.48 30.25 -58.53
N LYS A 695 46.00 31.36 -59.10
CA LYS A 695 45.93 32.66 -58.42
C LYS A 695 44.63 32.85 -57.62
N ILE A 696 43.63 31.99 -57.81
CA ILE A 696 42.35 32.08 -57.09
C ILE A 696 42.59 31.83 -55.60
N THR A 697 42.19 32.77 -54.76
CA THR A 697 42.32 32.63 -53.29
C THR A 697 41.13 31.86 -52.71
N ALA A 698 41.26 31.42 -51.45
CA ALA A 698 40.16 30.75 -50.75
C ALA A 698 38.98 31.71 -50.54
N GLU A 699 39.28 32.98 -50.27
CA GLU A 699 38.31 34.06 -50.10
C GLU A 699 37.55 34.31 -51.41
N GLU A 700 38.25 34.45 -52.54
CA GLU A 700 37.63 34.61 -53.87
C GLU A 700 36.73 33.41 -54.24
N ALA A 701 37.17 32.19 -53.88
CA ALA A 701 36.38 30.98 -54.07
C ALA A 701 35.08 31.01 -53.25
N LEU A 702 35.14 31.41 -51.98
CA LEU A 702 33.97 31.52 -51.10
C LEU A 702 33.03 32.66 -51.52
N ASP A 703 33.56 33.80 -51.96
CA ASP A 703 32.73 34.91 -52.41
C ASP A 703 32.01 34.56 -53.73
N SER A 704 32.67 33.83 -54.64
CA SER A 704 32.00 33.31 -55.85
C SER A 704 30.85 32.34 -55.53
N LEU A 705 30.96 31.57 -54.44
CA LEU A 705 29.89 30.70 -53.94
C LEU A 705 28.72 31.54 -53.41
N LYS A 706 28.99 32.59 -52.64
CA LYS A 706 27.93 33.48 -52.13
C LYS A 706 27.20 34.20 -53.27
N GLU A 707 27.94 34.74 -54.24
CA GLU A 707 27.36 35.45 -55.40
C GLU A 707 26.43 34.53 -56.22
N ALA A 708 26.86 33.30 -56.50
CA ALA A 708 26.07 32.33 -57.26
C ALA A 708 24.72 32.00 -56.59
N PHE A 709 24.69 32.04 -55.27
CA PHE A 709 23.49 31.79 -54.46
C PHE A 709 22.70 33.10 -54.20
N LEU A 710 23.30 34.29 -54.27
CA LEU A 710 22.60 35.58 -54.08
C LEU A 710 21.90 36.10 -55.33
N ALA A 711 22.42 35.81 -56.53
CA ALA A 711 21.94 36.34 -57.81
C ALA A 711 20.50 35.92 -58.23
N LYS A 712 19.73 35.28 -57.34
CA LYS A 712 18.37 34.79 -57.59
C LYS A 712 17.33 35.12 -56.50
N GLN A 713 17.64 36.01 -55.55
CA GLN A 713 16.61 36.60 -54.67
C GLN A 713 15.85 37.78 -55.32
N CYS A 714 16.04 38.05 -56.61
CA CYS A 714 15.30 39.06 -57.38
C CYS A 714 14.39 38.44 -58.44
#